data_AF-A0A2C9CBN1-F1
#
_entry.id   AF-A0A2C9CBN1-F1
#
_cell.length_a   1.000
_cell.length_b   1.000
_cell.length_c   1.000
_cell.angle_alpha   90.00
_cell.angle_beta   90.00
_cell.angle_gamma   90.00
#
_symmetry.space_group_name_H-M   'P 1'
#
loop_
_entity.id
_entity.type
_entity.pdbx_description
1 polymer ?
#
loop_
_entity_poly.entity_id
_entity_poly.type
_entity_poly.pdbx_seq_one_letter_code
_entity_poly.pdbx_strand_id
1 'polypeptide(L)'
;MILAVIFIIVSVITGFLVTYFLAAKYSLFERGAYGIAIGLGLQTWLVYLFSLIWKLQFICIYFSIALSLLFCILFFIINRSDIKLKILYEATDIKKDFLLNKTSYFAHIAVFAFFTVIFCRLFYRTIIWKETGIYVGLSNNYGDLPLHLAYITSFAWGDNVPPLDPVFAGKKLTYPILSDFLSAIFLKSGLNFRNILFIPGFLLTVSFYGILYYFTYRITKKRLAATLSTFIFFLSGGFGFYYFFQDLANTSGSLWEFLSNLPQNYTKIPPLNYHWITPLTCLNVPQRSFLFGFPFTMLIFLFLYTGIQKKHWKEFLFAGVVAGALPFFHTHSFLAMLMVTIPLGIIYWDWRKWFLFFFPAFILSLPQVWYFSSHVDSERFFKFQFGWMAGDENFLWFWIKNTSLFWFFVIGGGVLFFLKQNTTALSRLKYFPLTFLILFLIPNILLFAPWAWDNIKMFIYWYLGVTPLAALALTYLYENKRLKILSRTVFFLSAFSLIAAGFIDVFKFAIAPINGWKEFSTEEIELAKQIVNETPADAIFLNATVHNHPVFLTGRKSLMGFPGHVWSHGHSGGREREVDINAMLRGKPNAISLINKYKTDYAIIGHHEKRKYANKDFFKKNYTCIISTRSYQVFDLNKKITPDLTSDIAAKKNGLSVRYYDNEDWRGAPVFEEITADINFNWANDDDKFVPSPFSIVYEGYIIIKNTGQYTFTLASDDGSWLYINENLLIDNGGVHRVQSKSETITLKKGVHKMVIKYFDKGGGAVLKLTWKPLSRGRESVIPARALLPQKPLNTLKNRQNGLSVKYYDTIEWHGEPIYEDIDTEIEFDWPNNSVKVFNSPFGIIWEGFIDIDTADTYTFVLLSDDGSWLYINDALIIDNGGSHMVREKSGSVFLEKGKHKIKIKYFDEKGGAVFRLLWKNSDGSVVKIPVERFSVHENESSEANEM
;
A
#
# COMPACT_ATOMS: atom_id res chain seq x y z
N MET A 1 -18.95 19.45 -11.50
CA MET A 1 -19.89 18.63 -12.31
C MET A 1 -20.27 19.28 -13.65
N ILE A 2 -20.86 20.48 -13.68
CA ILE A 2 -21.31 21.14 -14.94
C ILE A 2 -20.17 21.24 -15.97
N LEU A 3 -18.97 21.63 -15.53
CA LEU A 3 -17.79 21.72 -16.40
C LEU A 3 -17.47 20.38 -17.11
N ALA A 4 -17.56 19.25 -16.41
CA ALA A 4 -17.33 17.94 -17.00
C ALA A 4 -18.37 17.59 -18.08
N VAL A 5 -19.64 17.96 -17.86
CA VAL A 5 -20.71 17.76 -18.84
C VAL A 5 -20.45 18.59 -20.09
N ILE A 6 -20.10 19.87 -19.94
CA ILE A 6 -19.74 20.75 -21.06
C ILE A 6 -18.55 20.18 -21.82
N PHE A 7 -17.49 19.76 -21.11
CA PHE A 7 -16.32 19.13 -21.71
C PHE A 7 -16.70 17.93 -22.57
N ILE A 8 -17.54 17.01 -22.06
CA ILE A 8 -17.96 15.82 -22.79
C ILE A 8 -18.79 16.19 -24.02
N ILE A 9 -19.78 17.07 -23.87
CA ILE A 9 -20.65 17.47 -24.99
C ILE A 9 -19.82 18.11 -26.11
N VAL A 10 -18.97 19.08 -25.77
CA VAL A 10 -18.11 19.75 -26.76
C VAL A 10 -17.15 18.76 -27.40
N SER A 11 -16.56 17.84 -26.63
CA SER A 11 -15.67 16.80 -27.16
C SER A 11 -16.39 15.92 -28.18
N VAL A 12 -17.57 15.40 -27.83
CA VAL A 12 -18.35 14.50 -28.70
C VAL A 12 -18.80 15.22 -29.98
N ILE A 13 -19.27 16.47 -29.87
CA ILE A 13 -19.64 17.27 -31.05
C ILE A 13 -18.41 17.51 -31.93
N THR A 14 -17.28 17.90 -31.35
CA THR A 14 -16.02 18.12 -32.07
C THR A 14 -15.60 16.87 -32.83
N GLY A 15 -15.53 15.72 -32.14
CA GLY A 15 -15.17 14.46 -32.77
C GLY A 15 -16.16 14.03 -33.86
N PHE A 16 -17.46 14.24 -33.67
CA PHE A 16 -18.48 13.98 -34.70
C PHE A 16 -18.23 14.83 -35.95
N LEU A 17 -17.96 16.12 -35.80
CA LEU A 17 -17.68 17.04 -36.92
C LEU A 17 -16.38 16.67 -37.63
N VAL A 18 -15.33 16.29 -36.88
CA VAL A 18 -14.05 15.85 -37.44
C VAL A 18 -14.22 14.67 -38.41
N THR A 19 -15.19 13.77 -38.19
CA THR A 19 -15.43 12.64 -39.10
C THR A 19 -15.85 13.07 -40.51
N TYR A 20 -16.35 14.30 -40.71
CA TYR A 20 -16.74 14.81 -42.03
C TYR A 20 -15.56 15.18 -42.92
N PHE A 21 -14.34 15.23 -42.38
CA PHE A 21 -13.14 15.37 -43.19
C PHE A 21 -12.76 14.09 -43.94
N LEU A 22 -13.26 12.93 -43.50
CA LEU A 22 -13.06 11.66 -44.22
C LEU A 22 -13.80 11.70 -45.57
N ALA A 23 -13.19 11.11 -46.60
CA ALA A 23 -13.74 11.17 -47.95
C ALA A 23 -14.88 10.15 -48.19
N ALA A 24 -14.81 8.99 -47.54
CA ALA A 24 -15.84 7.96 -47.65
C ALA A 24 -17.17 8.40 -47.01
N LYS A 25 -18.26 7.81 -47.52
CA LYS A 25 -19.58 7.95 -46.91
C LYS A 25 -19.64 7.11 -45.63
N TYR A 26 -19.98 7.78 -44.53
CA TYR A 26 -20.24 7.19 -43.21
C TYR A 26 -21.65 7.59 -42.79
N SER A 27 -22.40 6.67 -42.22
CA SER A 27 -23.74 6.97 -41.69
C SER A 27 -23.66 7.82 -40.40
N LEU A 28 -24.76 8.48 -40.04
CA LEU A 28 -24.85 9.25 -38.78
C LEU A 28 -24.50 8.39 -37.54
N PHE A 29 -24.88 7.11 -37.53
CA PHE A 29 -24.54 6.20 -36.43
C PHE A 29 -23.04 5.87 -36.36
N GLU A 30 -22.39 5.69 -37.51
CA GLU A 30 -20.94 5.53 -37.58
C GLU A 30 -20.23 6.76 -37.05
N ARG A 31 -20.62 7.94 -37.53
CA ARG A 31 -20.04 9.22 -37.08
C ARG A 31 -20.22 9.45 -35.59
N GLY A 32 -21.38 9.09 -35.03
CA GLY A 32 -21.64 9.13 -33.60
C GLY A 32 -20.70 8.20 -32.81
N ALA A 33 -20.59 6.95 -33.24
CA ALA A 33 -19.69 5.98 -32.59
C ALA A 33 -18.23 6.43 -32.66
N TYR A 34 -17.76 6.90 -33.82
CA TYR A 34 -16.36 7.28 -34.04
C TYR A 34 -16.04 8.60 -33.32
N GLY A 35 -16.98 9.54 -33.37
CA GLY A 35 -16.83 10.88 -32.81
C GLY A 35 -16.64 10.91 -31.31
N ILE A 36 -17.23 9.97 -30.55
CA ILE A 36 -17.02 9.88 -29.10
C ILE A 36 -15.54 9.61 -28.78
N ALA A 37 -14.93 8.58 -29.38
CA ALA A 37 -13.53 8.25 -29.15
C ALA A 37 -12.59 9.34 -29.66
N ILE A 38 -12.77 9.80 -30.90
CA ILE A 38 -11.94 10.85 -31.52
C ILE A 38 -12.00 12.14 -30.70
N GLY A 39 -13.22 12.55 -30.33
CA GLY A 39 -13.48 13.79 -29.63
C GLY A 39 -12.87 13.81 -28.23
N LEU A 40 -13.16 12.79 -27.41
CA LEU A 40 -12.60 12.69 -26.06
C LEU A 40 -11.07 12.57 -26.10
N GLY A 41 -10.50 11.80 -27.04
CA GLY A 41 -9.05 11.67 -27.12
C GLY A 41 -8.36 12.94 -27.59
N LEU A 42 -8.90 13.64 -28.60
CA LEU A 42 -8.40 14.95 -29.05
C LEU A 42 -8.43 15.96 -27.90
N GLN A 43 -9.56 16.06 -27.20
CA GLN A 43 -9.72 17.01 -26.10
C GLN A 43 -8.75 16.69 -24.95
N THR A 44 -8.54 15.42 -24.63
CA THR A 44 -7.58 14.98 -23.62
C THR A 44 -6.16 15.41 -23.98
N TRP A 45 -5.77 15.24 -25.26
CA TRP A 45 -4.48 15.72 -25.77
C TRP A 45 -4.33 17.23 -25.66
N LEU A 46 -5.35 18.01 -26.05
CA LEU A 46 -5.31 19.47 -25.96
C LEU A 46 -5.08 19.93 -24.51
N VAL A 47 -5.82 19.38 -23.55
CA VAL A 47 -5.62 19.71 -22.13
C VAL A 47 -4.23 19.28 -21.67
N TYR A 48 -3.74 18.11 -22.09
CA TYR A 48 -2.41 17.64 -21.72
C TYR A 48 -1.31 18.58 -22.22
N LEU A 49 -1.38 19.01 -23.48
CA LEU A 49 -0.43 19.95 -24.07
C LEU A 49 -0.41 21.30 -23.35
N PHE A 50 -1.58 21.87 -23.02
CA PHE A 50 -1.64 23.08 -22.18
C PHE A 50 -1.09 22.84 -20.77
N SER A 51 -1.29 21.65 -20.22
CA SER A 51 -0.79 21.29 -18.89
C SER A 51 0.73 21.14 -18.83
N LEU A 52 1.41 20.92 -19.96
CA LEU A 52 2.88 20.98 -20.00
C LEU A 52 3.42 22.38 -19.66
N ILE A 53 2.61 23.43 -19.89
CA ILE A 53 2.98 24.83 -19.61
C ILE A 53 2.45 25.26 -18.23
N TRP A 54 1.18 24.98 -17.95
CA TRP A 54 0.49 25.52 -16.76
C TRP A 54 0.16 24.49 -15.67
N LYS A 55 0.66 23.25 -15.77
CA LYS A 55 0.15 22.10 -14.98
C LYS A 55 -1.35 21.88 -15.24
N LEU A 56 -1.95 20.87 -14.61
CA LEU A 56 -3.39 20.62 -14.76
C LEU A 56 -4.21 21.63 -13.94
N GLN A 57 -4.48 22.78 -14.56
CA GLN A 57 -5.28 23.87 -13.99
C GLN A 57 -6.58 24.07 -14.78
N PHE A 58 -7.55 24.77 -14.19
CA PHE A 58 -8.84 25.04 -14.84
C PHE A 58 -8.69 25.78 -16.18
N ILE A 59 -7.70 26.66 -16.31
CA ILE A 59 -7.40 27.40 -17.54
C ILE A 59 -7.11 26.45 -18.73
N CYS A 60 -6.40 25.35 -18.50
CA CYS A 60 -6.12 24.34 -19.53
C CYS A 60 -7.41 23.71 -20.06
N ILE A 61 -8.36 23.43 -19.16
CA ILE A 61 -9.67 22.85 -19.49
C ILE A 61 -10.50 23.88 -20.27
N TYR A 62 -10.61 25.11 -19.77
CA TYR A 62 -11.39 26.17 -20.43
C TYR A 62 -10.84 26.52 -21.82
N PHE A 63 -9.53 26.68 -21.97
CA PHE A 63 -8.94 26.95 -23.29
C PHE A 63 -9.12 25.79 -24.25
N SER A 64 -9.00 24.54 -23.80
CA SER A 64 -9.30 23.40 -24.66
C SER A 64 -10.76 23.43 -25.14
N ILE A 65 -11.71 23.76 -24.26
CA ILE A 65 -13.14 23.84 -24.62
C ILE A 65 -13.38 24.99 -25.59
N ALA A 66 -12.80 26.17 -25.32
CA ALA A 66 -12.93 27.35 -26.18
C ALA A 66 -12.36 27.09 -27.58
N LEU A 67 -11.20 26.43 -27.68
CA LEU A 67 -10.59 26.07 -28.97
C LEU A 67 -11.47 25.10 -29.75
N SER A 68 -12.02 24.08 -29.10
CA SER A 68 -12.92 23.11 -29.73
C SER A 68 -14.26 23.73 -30.14
N LEU A 69 -14.81 24.65 -29.33
CA LEU A 69 -15.99 25.44 -29.70
C LEU A 69 -15.72 26.34 -30.89
N LEU A 70 -14.58 27.04 -30.90
CA LEU A 70 -14.16 27.87 -32.04
C LEU A 70 -14.05 27.03 -33.31
N PHE A 71 -13.42 25.85 -33.22
CA PHE A 71 -13.37 24.90 -34.32
C PHE A 71 -14.78 24.52 -34.80
N CYS A 72 -15.70 24.16 -33.89
CA CYS A 72 -17.07 23.80 -34.25
C CYS A 72 -17.80 24.96 -34.96
N ILE A 73 -17.67 26.18 -34.43
CA ILE A 73 -18.28 27.40 -35.00
C ILE A 73 -17.72 27.66 -36.41
N LEU A 74 -16.40 27.69 -36.57
CA LEU A 74 -15.75 27.89 -37.86
C LEU A 74 -16.11 26.79 -38.86
N PHE A 75 -16.15 25.54 -38.42
CA PHE A 75 -16.54 24.41 -39.25
C PHE A 75 -17.96 24.58 -39.80
N PHE A 76 -18.92 24.98 -38.96
CA PHE A 76 -20.28 25.27 -39.38
C PHE A 76 -20.41 26.50 -40.27
N ILE A 77 -19.63 27.56 -40.03
CA ILE A 77 -19.65 28.77 -40.88
C ILE A 77 -19.15 28.43 -42.29
N ILE A 78 -18.01 27.74 -42.39
CA ILE A 78 -17.36 27.44 -43.68
C ILE A 78 -18.16 26.42 -44.48
N ASN A 79 -18.74 25.40 -43.84
CA ASN A 79 -19.34 24.24 -44.51
C ASN A 79 -20.87 24.16 -44.34
N ARG A 80 -21.55 25.26 -44.00
CA ARG A 80 -22.96 25.27 -43.58
C ARG A 80 -23.89 24.54 -44.54
N SER A 81 -23.81 24.89 -45.82
CA SER A 81 -24.68 24.36 -46.88
C SER A 81 -24.40 22.88 -47.13
N ASP A 82 -23.13 22.52 -47.26
CA ASP A 82 -22.69 21.16 -47.58
C ASP A 82 -22.98 20.17 -46.44
N ILE A 83 -22.74 20.55 -45.19
CA ILE A 83 -23.01 19.67 -44.03
C ILE A 83 -24.51 19.45 -43.86
N LYS A 84 -25.32 20.50 -43.97
CA LYS A 84 -26.77 20.36 -43.84
C LYS A 84 -27.31 19.36 -44.88
N LEU A 85 -26.83 19.47 -46.13
CA LEU A 85 -27.17 18.52 -47.19
C LEU A 85 -26.66 17.10 -46.90
N LYS A 86 -25.41 16.95 -46.42
CA LYS A 86 -24.84 15.65 -46.05
C LYS A 86 -25.65 14.98 -44.94
N ILE A 87 -25.98 15.69 -43.87
CA ILE A 87 -26.78 15.17 -42.75
C ILE A 87 -28.17 14.73 -43.24
N LEU A 88 -28.85 15.56 -44.04
CA LEU A 88 -30.16 15.23 -44.60
C LEU A 88 -30.10 14.00 -45.51
N TYR A 89 -29.06 13.89 -46.33
CA TYR A 89 -28.83 12.73 -47.19
C TYR A 89 -28.58 11.46 -46.36
N GLU A 90 -27.66 11.52 -45.38
CA GLU A 90 -27.35 10.39 -44.50
C GLU A 90 -28.57 9.95 -43.68
N ALA A 91 -29.38 10.89 -43.18
CA ALA A 91 -30.64 10.59 -42.48
C ALA A 91 -31.67 9.91 -43.41
N THR A 92 -31.76 10.37 -44.66
CA THR A 92 -32.66 9.78 -45.66
C THR A 92 -32.21 8.37 -46.04
N ASP A 93 -30.91 8.15 -46.19
CA ASP A 93 -30.32 6.84 -46.50
C ASP A 93 -30.57 5.84 -45.37
N ILE A 94 -30.35 6.25 -44.11
CA ILE A 94 -30.70 5.46 -42.93
C ILE A 94 -32.19 5.11 -42.91
N LYS A 95 -33.07 6.07 -43.19
CA LYS A 95 -34.52 5.83 -43.22
C LYS A 95 -34.89 4.79 -44.28
N LYS A 96 -34.33 4.90 -45.50
CA LYS A 96 -34.56 3.95 -46.59
C LYS A 96 -34.04 2.56 -46.22
N ASP A 97 -32.81 2.48 -45.71
CA ASP A 97 -32.19 1.23 -45.31
C ASP A 97 -32.92 0.56 -44.13
N PHE A 98 -33.40 1.34 -43.17
CA PHE A 98 -34.25 0.89 -42.07
C PHE A 98 -35.54 0.26 -42.59
N LEU A 99 -36.23 0.93 -43.52
CA LEU A 99 -37.49 0.41 -44.08
C LEU A 99 -37.29 -0.93 -44.80
N LEU A 100 -36.14 -1.13 -45.45
CA LEU A 100 -35.78 -2.38 -46.14
C LEU A 100 -35.33 -3.49 -45.18
N ASN A 101 -34.75 -3.14 -44.02
CA ASN A 101 -34.07 -4.08 -43.14
C ASN A 101 -34.57 -4.03 -41.68
N LYS A 102 -35.86 -3.70 -41.48
CA LYS A 102 -36.47 -3.45 -40.16
C LYS A 102 -36.08 -4.48 -39.09
N THR A 103 -36.23 -5.77 -39.39
CA THR A 103 -35.95 -6.87 -38.46
C THR A 103 -34.49 -6.85 -37.98
N SER A 104 -33.55 -6.62 -38.89
CA SER A 104 -32.13 -6.52 -38.53
C SER A 104 -31.81 -5.27 -37.72
N TYR A 105 -32.52 -4.15 -37.96
CA TYR A 105 -32.36 -2.94 -37.16
C TYR A 105 -32.90 -3.12 -35.74
N PHE A 106 -34.10 -3.70 -35.58
CA PHE A 106 -34.64 -4.00 -34.26
C PHE A 106 -33.76 -4.99 -33.49
N ALA A 107 -33.25 -6.03 -34.15
CA ALA A 107 -32.31 -6.97 -33.55
C ALA A 107 -31.02 -6.26 -33.10
N HIS A 108 -30.45 -5.39 -33.94
CA HIS A 108 -29.26 -4.63 -33.57
C HIS A 108 -29.52 -3.67 -32.40
N ILE A 109 -30.65 -2.96 -32.38
CA ILE A 109 -31.04 -2.06 -31.28
C ILE A 109 -31.20 -2.84 -29.97
N ALA A 110 -31.84 -4.02 -30.02
CA ALA A 110 -31.99 -4.88 -28.85
C ALA A 110 -30.63 -5.35 -28.30
N VAL A 111 -29.71 -5.76 -29.18
CA VAL A 111 -28.36 -6.18 -28.79
C VAL A 111 -27.53 -5.00 -28.27
N PHE A 112 -27.62 -3.84 -28.91
CA PHE A 112 -26.98 -2.62 -28.46
C PHE A 112 -27.49 -2.23 -27.05
N ALA A 113 -28.80 -2.28 -26.83
CA ALA A 113 -29.40 -2.01 -25.52
C ALA A 113 -28.92 -3.02 -24.47
N PHE A 114 -28.91 -4.32 -24.80
CA PHE A 114 -28.37 -5.37 -23.94
C PHE A 114 -26.93 -5.06 -23.51
N PHE A 115 -26.02 -4.82 -24.45
CA PHE A 115 -24.63 -4.51 -24.12
C PHE A 115 -24.47 -3.20 -23.37
N THR A 116 -25.25 -2.17 -23.72
CA THR A 116 -25.23 -0.88 -23.01
C THR A 116 -25.60 -1.05 -21.54
N VAL A 117 -26.62 -1.85 -21.23
CA VAL A 117 -26.99 -2.18 -19.84
C VAL A 117 -25.85 -2.93 -19.14
N ILE A 118 -25.25 -3.94 -19.79
CA ILE A 118 -24.11 -4.68 -19.23
C ILE A 118 -22.91 -3.76 -18.95
N PHE A 119 -22.53 -2.90 -19.89
CA PHE A 119 -21.43 -1.95 -19.71
C PHE A 119 -21.72 -0.97 -18.57
N CYS A 120 -22.94 -0.41 -18.51
CA CYS A 120 -23.36 0.46 -17.42
C CYS A 120 -23.20 -0.25 -16.07
N ARG A 121 -23.70 -1.48 -15.96
CA ARG A 121 -23.60 -2.29 -14.72
C ARG A 121 -22.16 -2.58 -14.30
N LEU A 122 -21.31 -3.00 -15.25
CA LEU A 122 -19.91 -3.31 -14.95
C LEU A 122 -19.13 -2.08 -14.49
N PHE A 123 -19.21 -0.96 -15.22
CA PHE A 123 -18.48 0.25 -14.86
C PHE A 123 -19.02 0.90 -13.58
N TYR A 124 -20.32 0.76 -13.29
CA TYR A 124 -20.89 1.23 -12.02
C TYR A 124 -20.35 0.44 -10.83
N ARG A 125 -19.96 -0.83 -11.06
CA ARG A 125 -19.39 -1.74 -10.07
C ARG A 125 -17.86 -1.69 -9.97
N THR A 126 -17.19 -0.84 -10.76
CA THR A 126 -15.75 -0.58 -10.61
C THR A 126 -15.42 -0.01 -9.22
N ILE A 127 -16.26 0.90 -8.71
CA ILE A 127 -16.19 1.45 -7.34
C ILE A 127 -17.57 1.38 -6.69
N ILE A 128 -17.67 0.56 -5.65
CA ILE A 128 -18.84 0.42 -4.79
C ILE A 128 -18.57 1.17 -3.49
N TRP A 129 -19.49 2.06 -3.12
CA TRP A 129 -19.41 2.81 -1.87
C TRP A 129 -20.28 2.07 -0.86
N LYS A 130 -19.70 1.75 0.29
CA LYS A 130 -20.39 1.20 1.46
C LYS A 130 -20.06 2.08 2.67
N GLU A 131 -20.83 1.95 3.74
CA GLU A 131 -20.59 2.69 5.00
C GLU A 131 -19.18 2.48 5.56
N THR A 132 -18.59 1.31 5.31
CA THR A 132 -17.28 0.91 5.80
C THR A 132 -16.12 1.22 4.84
N GLY A 133 -16.38 1.83 3.68
CA GLY A 133 -15.36 2.31 2.75
C GLY A 133 -15.63 2.06 1.26
N ILE A 134 -14.58 2.11 0.46
CA ILE A 134 -14.57 1.82 -0.98
C ILE A 134 -14.31 0.33 -1.20
N TYR A 135 -15.14 -0.27 -2.05
CA TYR A 135 -15.07 -1.65 -2.47
C TYR A 135 -14.96 -1.76 -3.99
N VAL A 136 -14.32 -2.82 -4.47
CA VAL A 136 -14.25 -3.16 -5.89
C VAL A 136 -15.14 -4.36 -6.19
N GLY A 137 -15.89 -4.27 -7.29
CA GLY A 137 -16.83 -5.33 -7.69
C GLY A 137 -16.24 -6.40 -8.60
N LEU A 138 -15.11 -6.14 -9.26
CA LEU A 138 -14.46 -7.07 -10.18
C LEU A 138 -13.11 -7.52 -9.62
N SER A 139 -12.86 -8.82 -9.57
CA SER A 139 -11.63 -9.38 -9.00
C SER A 139 -10.38 -8.91 -9.74
N ASN A 140 -10.46 -8.77 -11.08
CA ASN A 140 -9.33 -8.31 -11.89
C ASN A 140 -9.04 -6.81 -11.74
N ASN A 141 -9.92 -6.07 -11.06
CA ASN A 141 -9.75 -4.64 -10.78
C ASN A 141 -9.23 -4.41 -9.35
N TYR A 142 -9.24 -5.44 -8.50
CA TYR A 142 -8.58 -5.42 -7.20
C TYR A 142 -7.06 -5.41 -7.41
N GLY A 143 -6.35 -4.54 -6.71
CA GLY A 143 -4.92 -4.30 -6.96
C GLY A 143 -4.63 -3.25 -8.05
N ASP A 144 -5.28 -3.33 -9.21
CA ASP A 144 -5.09 -2.37 -10.31
C ASP A 144 -5.76 -1.01 -10.03
N LEU A 145 -6.92 -1.00 -9.37
CA LEU A 145 -7.66 0.24 -9.11
C LEU A 145 -6.85 1.30 -8.33
N PRO A 146 -6.25 0.97 -7.17
CA PRO A 146 -5.45 1.94 -6.42
C PRO A 146 -4.33 2.58 -7.24
N LEU A 147 -3.69 1.80 -8.12
CA LEU A 147 -2.62 2.28 -8.99
C LEU A 147 -3.15 3.38 -9.92
N HIS A 148 -4.29 3.13 -10.58
CA HIS A 148 -4.93 4.14 -11.42
C HIS A 148 -5.40 5.36 -10.61
N LEU A 149 -5.92 5.16 -9.38
CA LEU A 149 -6.28 6.27 -8.50
C LEU A 149 -5.05 7.11 -8.10
N ALA A 150 -3.88 6.49 -7.88
CA ALA A 150 -2.63 7.22 -7.63
C ALA A 150 -2.26 8.10 -8.82
N TYR A 151 -2.34 7.57 -10.05
CA TYR A 151 -2.06 8.35 -11.26
C TYR A 151 -3.05 9.52 -11.40
N ILE A 152 -4.35 9.24 -11.30
CA ILE A 152 -5.40 10.25 -11.46
C ILE A 152 -5.27 11.38 -10.43
N THR A 153 -5.10 11.03 -9.15
CA THR A 153 -4.98 12.03 -8.08
C THR A 153 -3.67 12.80 -8.19
N SER A 154 -2.57 12.18 -8.64
CA SER A 154 -1.29 12.88 -8.84
C SER A 154 -1.40 13.99 -9.88
N PHE A 155 -2.15 13.78 -10.97
CA PHE A 155 -2.40 14.83 -11.95
C PHE A 155 -3.34 15.91 -11.42
N ALA A 156 -4.42 15.51 -10.73
CA ALA A 156 -5.46 16.44 -10.30
C ALA A 156 -5.01 17.34 -9.13
N TRP A 157 -4.24 16.78 -8.19
CA TRP A 157 -3.93 17.35 -6.88
C TRP A 157 -2.45 17.33 -6.51
N GLY A 158 -1.58 16.71 -7.31
CA GLY A 158 -0.14 16.52 -7.03
C GLY A 158 0.82 17.25 -7.99
N ASP A 159 0.31 18.17 -8.82
CA ASP A 159 1.08 18.95 -9.81
C ASP A 159 2.01 18.13 -10.72
N ASN A 160 1.58 16.90 -11.04
CA ASN A 160 2.39 15.88 -11.69
C ASN A 160 2.46 15.99 -13.22
N VAL A 161 2.80 17.18 -13.76
CA VAL A 161 3.03 17.40 -15.20
C VAL A 161 4.32 18.22 -15.40
N PRO A 162 5.39 17.73 -16.04
CA PRO A 162 5.52 16.42 -16.68
C PRO A 162 5.42 15.26 -15.68
N PRO A 163 4.99 14.06 -16.14
CA PRO A 163 4.63 12.98 -15.24
C PRO A 163 5.84 12.27 -14.61
N LEU A 164 5.87 12.27 -13.29
CA LEU A 164 6.66 11.36 -12.46
C LEU A 164 5.79 10.20 -11.99
N ASP A 165 6.41 9.08 -11.65
CA ASP A 165 5.72 7.91 -11.12
C ASP A 165 5.30 8.16 -9.65
N PRO A 166 4.00 8.29 -9.33
CA PRO A 166 3.57 8.57 -7.97
C PRO A 166 3.63 7.33 -7.07
N VAL A 167 3.85 6.14 -7.62
CA VAL A 167 4.07 4.90 -6.84
C VAL A 167 5.55 4.50 -6.78
N PHE A 168 6.45 5.29 -7.37
CA PHE A 168 7.89 5.09 -7.28
C PHE A 168 8.64 6.43 -7.38
N ALA A 169 8.64 7.17 -6.28
CA ALA A 169 9.13 8.55 -6.24
C ALA A 169 10.53 8.74 -6.86
N GLY A 170 10.69 9.84 -7.60
CA GLY A 170 11.94 10.19 -8.27
C GLY A 170 12.19 9.48 -9.62
N LYS A 171 11.28 8.62 -10.07
CA LYS A 171 11.31 8.04 -11.43
C LYS A 171 10.22 8.65 -12.33
N LYS A 172 10.42 8.58 -13.65
CA LYS A 172 9.40 8.99 -14.62
C LYS A 172 8.33 7.92 -14.74
N LEU A 173 7.10 8.33 -15.02
CA LEU A 173 5.99 7.41 -15.24
C LEU A 173 6.19 6.65 -16.55
N THR A 174 6.25 5.32 -16.51
CA THR A 174 6.45 4.45 -17.70
C THR A 174 5.15 3.78 -18.18
N TYR A 175 4.03 4.03 -17.51
CA TYR A 175 2.70 3.53 -17.88
C TYR A 175 1.95 4.53 -18.80
N PRO A 176 1.04 4.08 -19.69
CA PRO A 176 0.21 4.98 -20.50
C PRO A 176 -0.54 6.05 -19.69
N ILE A 177 -0.51 7.29 -20.16
CA ILE A 177 -0.82 8.48 -19.36
C ILE A 177 -2.27 8.93 -19.56
N LEU A 178 -2.74 8.98 -20.82
CA LEU A 178 -3.86 9.85 -21.17
C LEU A 178 -5.23 9.33 -20.74
N SER A 179 -5.40 8.01 -20.59
CA SER A 179 -6.65 7.45 -20.05
C SER A 179 -6.90 7.89 -18.60
N ASP A 180 -5.86 7.89 -17.77
CA ASP A 180 -5.95 8.37 -16.40
C ASP A 180 -5.98 9.89 -16.32
N PHE A 181 -5.27 10.56 -17.23
CA PHE A 181 -5.34 12.01 -17.36
C PHE A 181 -6.76 12.51 -17.69
N LEU A 182 -7.52 11.82 -18.56
CA LEU A 182 -8.93 12.16 -18.80
C LEU A 182 -9.76 12.10 -17.51
N SER A 183 -9.52 11.10 -16.66
CA SER A 183 -10.18 11.03 -15.35
C SER A 183 -9.70 12.09 -14.38
N ALA A 184 -8.44 12.52 -14.45
CA ALA A 184 -7.93 13.64 -13.68
C ALA A 184 -8.61 14.97 -14.09
N ILE A 185 -8.85 15.18 -15.39
CA ILE A 185 -9.64 16.32 -15.90
C ILE A 185 -11.04 16.29 -15.28
N PHE A 186 -11.67 15.13 -15.22
CA PHE A 186 -13.00 14.97 -14.61
C PHE A 186 -13.00 15.14 -13.10
N LEU A 187 -11.98 14.64 -12.40
CA LEU A 187 -11.80 14.84 -10.96
C LEU A 187 -11.64 16.33 -10.66
N LYS A 188 -10.76 17.03 -11.40
CA LYS A 188 -10.56 18.48 -11.31
C LYS A 188 -11.84 19.26 -11.64
N SER A 189 -12.66 18.76 -12.57
CA SER A 189 -13.96 19.33 -12.93
C SER A 189 -15.08 19.03 -11.91
N GLY A 190 -14.75 18.39 -10.78
CA GLY A 190 -15.63 18.15 -9.65
C GLY A 190 -16.52 16.92 -9.78
N LEU A 191 -16.03 15.84 -10.40
CA LEU A 191 -16.64 14.51 -10.30
C LEU A 191 -16.03 13.71 -9.14
N ASN A 192 -16.80 12.80 -8.55
CA ASN A 192 -16.34 11.90 -7.49
C ASN A 192 -15.57 10.68 -8.04
N PHE A 193 -14.89 9.92 -7.17
CA PHE A 193 -14.09 8.76 -7.56
C PHE A 193 -14.85 7.70 -8.38
N ARG A 194 -16.14 7.46 -8.09
CA ARG A 194 -16.94 6.51 -8.89
C ARG A 194 -17.13 7.03 -10.31
N ASN A 195 -17.54 8.29 -10.44
CA ASN A 195 -17.93 8.88 -11.72
C ASN A 195 -16.74 9.16 -12.65
N ILE A 196 -15.56 9.46 -12.10
CA ILE A 196 -14.34 9.65 -12.92
C ILE A 196 -13.91 8.38 -13.65
N LEU A 197 -14.29 7.19 -13.16
CA LEU A 197 -14.02 5.91 -13.82
C LEU A 197 -15.23 5.45 -14.65
N PHE A 198 -16.44 5.58 -14.10
CA PHE A 198 -17.67 5.15 -14.74
C PHE A 198 -17.92 5.85 -16.08
N ILE A 199 -17.88 7.18 -16.12
CA ILE A 199 -18.26 7.95 -17.30
C ILE A 199 -17.34 7.69 -18.51
N PRO A 200 -16.00 7.86 -18.40
CA PRO A 200 -15.14 7.59 -19.55
C PRO A 200 -15.18 6.10 -19.94
N GLY A 201 -15.22 5.19 -18.97
CA GLY A 201 -15.34 3.75 -19.21
C GLY A 201 -16.57 3.39 -20.03
N PHE A 202 -17.73 3.89 -19.60
CA PHE A 202 -19.01 3.66 -20.26
C PHE A 202 -19.05 4.25 -21.69
N LEU A 203 -18.71 5.53 -21.84
CA LEU A 203 -18.79 6.22 -23.15
C LEU A 203 -17.84 5.59 -24.18
N LEU A 204 -16.59 5.31 -23.80
CA LEU A 204 -15.60 4.74 -24.71
C LEU A 204 -15.90 3.28 -25.06
N THR A 205 -16.47 2.50 -24.13
CA THR A 205 -16.87 1.11 -24.42
C THR A 205 -18.10 1.05 -25.33
N VAL A 206 -19.09 1.93 -25.13
CA VAL A 206 -20.25 2.05 -26.04
C VAL A 206 -19.79 2.48 -27.44
N SER A 207 -18.87 3.45 -27.52
CA SER A 207 -18.23 3.85 -28.76
C SER A 207 -17.51 2.68 -29.44
N PHE A 208 -16.72 1.92 -28.67
CA PHE A 208 -15.99 0.74 -29.16
C PHE A 208 -16.92 -0.36 -29.68
N TYR A 209 -18.05 -0.63 -29.01
CA TYR A 209 -19.09 -1.54 -29.54
C TYR A 209 -19.53 -1.11 -30.95
N GLY A 210 -19.84 0.18 -31.11
CA GLY A 210 -20.27 0.71 -32.42
C GLY A 210 -19.18 0.59 -33.47
N ILE A 211 -17.93 0.91 -33.11
CA ILE A 211 -16.77 0.78 -34.00
C ILE A 211 -16.56 -0.68 -34.43
N LEU A 212 -16.63 -1.65 -33.52
CA LEU A 212 -16.50 -3.08 -33.84
C LEU A 212 -17.64 -3.55 -34.76
N TYR A 213 -18.89 -3.18 -34.45
CA TYR A 213 -20.04 -3.50 -35.29
C TYR A 213 -19.83 -3.00 -36.73
N TYR A 214 -19.47 -1.72 -36.90
CA TYR A 214 -19.31 -1.13 -38.23
C TYR A 214 -18.04 -1.59 -38.95
N PHE A 215 -16.97 -1.91 -38.22
CA PHE A 215 -15.79 -2.57 -38.79
C PHE A 215 -16.17 -3.90 -39.43
N THR A 216 -16.86 -4.76 -38.67
CA THR A 216 -17.34 -6.06 -39.18
C THR A 216 -18.33 -5.88 -40.32
N TYR A 217 -19.29 -4.96 -40.21
CA TYR A 217 -20.25 -4.70 -41.27
C TYR A 217 -19.58 -4.22 -42.56
N ARG A 218 -18.55 -3.36 -42.46
CA ARG A 218 -17.83 -2.86 -43.64
C ARG A 218 -17.05 -3.96 -44.35
N ILE A 219 -16.45 -4.89 -43.60
CA ILE A 219 -15.71 -6.04 -44.14
C ILE A 219 -16.65 -7.07 -44.76
N THR A 220 -17.70 -7.46 -44.02
CA THR A 220 -18.54 -8.61 -44.37
C THR A 220 -19.77 -8.25 -45.21
N LYS A 221 -20.19 -6.99 -45.17
CA LYS A 221 -21.49 -6.50 -45.68
C LYS A 221 -22.71 -7.24 -45.11
N LYS A 222 -22.56 -7.87 -43.95
CA LYS A 222 -23.60 -8.67 -43.28
C LYS A 222 -23.88 -8.13 -41.88
N ARG A 223 -25.14 -7.74 -41.64
CA ARG A 223 -25.56 -7.20 -40.33
C ARG A 223 -25.54 -8.27 -39.23
N LEU A 224 -25.92 -9.51 -39.55
CA LEU A 224 -25.84 -10.61 -38.59
C LEU A 224 -24.39 -10.87 -38.15
N ALA A 225 -23.43 -10.85 -39.09
CA ALA A 225 -22.02 -10.98 -38.76
C ALA A 225 -21.55 -9.82 -37.85
N ALA A 226 -21.97 -8.59 -38.15
CA ALA A 226 -21.68 -7.44 -37.31
C ALA A 226 -22.21 -7.60 -35.87
N THR A 227 -23.46 -8.04 -35.72
CA THR A 227 -24.03 -8.33 -34.39
C THR A 227 -23.31 -9.49 -33.69
N LEU A 228 -23.01 -10.59 -34.39
CA LEU A 228 -22.32 -11.73 -33.80
C LEU A 228 -20.89 -11.38 -33.36
N SER A 229 -20.21 -10.49 -34.08
CA SER A 229 -18.84 -10.08 -33.73
C SER A 229 -18.77 -9.41 -32.35
N THR A 230 -19.80 -8.67 -31.94
CA THR A 230 -19.82 -8.04 -30.62
C THR A 230 -20.03 -9.07 -29.52
N PHE A 231 -20.88 -10.08 -29.74
CA PHE A 231 -21.01 -11.22 -28.82
C PHE A 231 -19.72 -12.01 -28.68
N ILE A 232 -19.11 -12.39 -29.81
CA ILE A 232 -17.87 -13.17 -29.83
C ILE A 232 -16.77 -12.41 -29.09
N PHE A 233 -16.61 -11.11 -29.29
CA PHE A 233 -15.56 -10.34 -28.63
C PHE A 233 -15.82 -10.10 -27.13
N PHE A 234 -16.98 -9.55 -26.77
CA PHE A 234 -17.24 -9.12 -25.39
C PHE A 234 -17.53 -10.28 -24.43
N LEU A 235 -17.93 -11.45 -24.95
CA LEU A 235 -18.30 -12.61 -24.17
C LEU A 235 -17.43 -13.83 -24.51
N SER A 236 -16.26 -13.63 -25.13
CA SER A 236 -15.40 -14.74 -25.54
C SER A 236 -14.98 -15.62 -24.36
N GLY A 237 -14.84 -16.92 -24.61
CA GLY A 237 -14.16 -17.83 -23.69
C GLY A 237 -13.86 -19.19 -24.33
N GLY A 238 -13.16 -20.02 -23.57
CA GLY A 238 -12.85 -21.39 -23.96
C GLY A 238 -13.94 -22.40 -23.60
N PHE A 239 -13.60 -23.69 -23.63
CA PHE A 239 -14.46 -24.80 -23.19
C PHE A 239 -14.71 -24.85 -21.68
N GLY A 240 -14.27 -23.85 -20.91
CA GLY A 240 -14.44 -23.83 -19.46
C GLY A 240 -15.90 -23.84 -18.98
N PHE A 241 -16.86 -23.51 -19.86
CA PHE A 241 -18.30 -23.67 -19.58
C PHE A 241 -18.70 -25.14 -19.27
N TYR A 242 -17.89 -26.12 -19.68
CA TYR A 242 -18.11 -27.52 -19.30
C TYR A 242 -18.08 -27.70 -17.78
N TYR A 243 -17.12 -27.06 -17.11
CA TYR A 243 -16.99 -27.13 -15.65
C TYR A 243 -18.11 -26.38 -14.94
N PHE A 244 -18.71 -25.37 -15.57
CA PHE A 244 -19.92 -24.73 -15.04
C PHE A 244 -21.08 -25.72 -14.92
N PHE A 245 -21.27 -26.58 -15.93
CA PHE A 245 -22.33 -27.60 -15.86
C PHE A 245 -22.00 -28.71 -14.85
N GLN A 246 -20.72 -29.04 -14.65
CA GLN A 246 -20.30 -29.94 -13.58
C GLN A 246 -20.61 -29.34 -12.19
N ASP A 247 -20.23 -28.08 -11.96
CA ASP A 247 -20.47 -27.38 -10.70
C ASP A 247 -21.99 -27.23 -10.44
N LEU A 248 -22.76 -26.91 -11.48
CA LEU A 248 -24.22 -26.82 -11.40
C LEU A 248 -24.86 -28.17 -11.04
N ALA A 249 -24.42 -29.27 -11.66
CA ALA A 249 -24.93 -30.61 -11.37
C ALA A 249 -24.61 -31.08 -9.94
N ASN A 250 -23.51 -30.59 -9.37
CA ASN A 250 -23.09 -30.90 -7.99
C ASN A 250 -23.70 -29.94 -6.95
N THR A 251 -24.50 -28.96 -7.35
CA THR A 251 -25.10 -27.97 -6.45
C THR A 251 -26.48 -28.44 -5.98
N SER A 252 -26.75 -28.33 -4.68
CA SER A 252 -28.05 -28.65 -4.06
C SER A 252 -29.04 -27.48 -4.02
N GLY A 253 -28.57 -26.25 -4.24
CA GLY A 253 -29.37 -25.03 -4.25
C GLY A 253 -30.11 -24.77 -5.57
N SER A 254 -30.91 -23.70 -5.60
CA SER A 254 -31.60 -23.30 -6.84
C SER A 254 -30.63 -22.76 -7.90
N LEU A 255 -31.02 -22.79 -9.19
CA LEU A 255 -30.21 -22.21 -10.27
C LEU A 255 -29.84 -20.75 -9.98
N TRP A 256 -30.76 -19.97 -9.41
CA TRP A 256 -30.50 -18.56 -9.09
C TRP A 256 -29.51 -18.40 -7.93
N GLU A 257 -29.59 -19.25 -6.91
CA GLU A 257 -28.66 -19.26 -5.79
C GLU A 257 -27.23 -19.60 -6.26
N PHE A 258 -27.11 -20.61 -7.13
CA PHE A 258 -25.84 -20.98 -7.77
C PHE A 258 -25.27 -19.84 -8.63
N LEU A 259 -26.09 -19.28 -9.53
CA LEU A 259 -25.67 -18.17 -10.40
C LEU A 259 -25.30 -16.90 -9.61
N SER A 260 -25.90 -16.71 -8.44
CA SER A 260 -25.58 -15.60 -7.54
C SER A 260 -24.26 -15.79 -6.80
N ASN A 261 -23.82 -17.05 -6.61
CA ASN A 261 -22.65 -17.41 -5.82
C ASN A 261 -21.76 -18.42 -6.56
N LEU A 262 -21.34 -18.06 -7.78
CA LEU A 262 -20.50 -18.95 -8.59
C LEU A 262 -19.18 -19.29 -7.87
N PRO A 263 -18.81 -20.58 -7.78
CA PRO A 263 -17.65 -21.02 -7.00
C PRO A 263 -16.33 -20.53 -7.59
N GLN A 264 -16.28 -20.30 -8.91
CA GLN A 264 -15.08 -19.89 -9.63
C GLN A 264 -15.41 -19.03 -10.86
N ASN A 265 -14.39 -18.70 -11.65
CA ASN A 265 -14.53 -18.13 -12.99
C ASN A 265 -14.32 -19.26 -14.01
N TYR A 266 -14.98 -19.19 -15.16
CA TYR A 266 -14.97 -20.25 -16.18
C TYR A 266 -14.15 -19.89 -17.41
N THR A 267 -13.63 -18.67 -17.49
CA THR A 267 -12.62 -18.28 -18.49
C THR A 267 -11.18 -18.34 -17.95
N LYS A 268 -11.01 -18.46 -16.62
CA LYS A 268 -9.72 -18.63 -15.94
C LYS A 268 -9.78 -19.76 -14.91
N ILE A 269 -9.21 -20.91 -15.22
CA ILE A 269 -9.11 -22.07 -14.34
C ILE A 269 -7.64 -22.55 -14.36
N PRO A 270 -6.76 -21.94 -13.55
CA PRO A 270 -5.32 -22.19 -13.61
C PRO A 270 -4.90 -23.67 -13.47
N PRO A 271 -5.50 -24.48 -12.55
CA PRO A 271 -5.15 -25.90 -12.43
C PRO A 271 -5.41 -26.72 -13.71
N LEU A 272 -6.27 -26.21 -14.60
CA LEU A 272 -6.66 -26.84 -15.86
C LEU A 272 -6.12 -26.09 -17.07
N ASN A 273 -5.15 -25.18 -16.86
CA ASN A 273 -4.49 -24.39 -17.90
C ASN A 273 -5.46 -23.55 -18.78
N TYR A 274 -6.53 -23.03 -18.17
CA TYR A 274 -7.40 -22.03 -18.79
C TYR A 274 -6.94 -20.61 -18.42
N HIS A 275 -6.53 -19.85 -19.44
CA HIS A 275 -5.92 -18.52 -19.32
C HIS A 275 -6.56 -17.45 -20.20
N TRP A 276 -7.49 -17.80 -21.11
CA TRP A 276 -8.19 -16.85 -21.98
C TRP A 276 -9.41 -16.22 -21.30
N ILE A 277 -9.15 -15.19 -20.50
CA ILE A 277 -10.17 -14.46 -19.76
C ILE A 277 -10.96 -13.56 -20.71
N THR A 278 -12.28 -13.45 -20.51
CA THR A 278 -13.10 -12.56 -21.34
C THR A 278 -12.55 -11.12 -21.36
N PRO A 279 -12.33 -10.51 -22.54
CA PRO A 279 -11.68 -9.20 -22.68
C PRO A 279 -12.40 -8.08 -21.93
N LEU A 280 -13.73 -8.19 -21.80
CA LEU A 280 -14.54 -7.18 -21.15
C LEU A 280 -14.19 -7.04 -19.65
N THR A 281 -14.03 -8.14 -18.92
CA THR A 281 -13.80 -8.12 -17.47
C THR A 281 -12.33 -8.15 -17.08
N CYS A 282 -11.43 -8.42 -18.04
CA CYS A 282 -10.01 -8.59 -17.79
C CYS A 282 -9.12 -7.50 -18.39
N LEU A 283 -9.56 -6.84 -19.46
CA LEU A 283 -8.78 -5.79 -20.14
C LEU A 283 -9.56 -4.48 -20.14
N ASN A 284 -10.77 -4.49 -20.68
CA ASN A 284 -11.50 -3.25 -20.94
C ASN A 284 -11.95 -2.50 -19.67
N VAL A 285 -12.40 -3.21 -18.64
CA VAL A 285 -12.79 -2.60 -17.35
C VAL A 285 -11.59 -2.28 -16.45
N PRO A 286 -10.69 -3.24 -16.13
CA PRO A 286 -9.60 -2.98 -15.18
C PRO A 286 -8.43 -2.19 -15.78
N GLN A 287 -8.00 -2.50 -17.01
CA GLN A 287 -6.82 -1.87 -17.63
C GLN A 287 -7.24 -0.65 -18.47
N ARG A 288 -7.25 0.51 -17.82
CA ARG A 288 -7.87 1.74 -18.34
C ARG A 288 -7.31 2.25 -19.67
N SER A 289 -6.06 1.94 -19.99
CA SER A 289 -5.43 2.29 -21.27
C SER A 289 -6.17 1.66 -22.48
N PHE A 290 -6.79 0.48 -22.32
CA PHE A 290 -7.58 -0.16 -23.37
C PHE A 290 -8.86 0.61 -23.76
N LEU A 291 -9.38 1.48 -22.88
CA LEU A 291 -10.56 2.30 -23.19
C LEU A 291 -10.35 3.16 -24.43
N PHE A 292 -9.13 3.65 -24.67
CA PHE A 292 -8.76 4.29 -25.93
C PHE A 292 -8.04 3.33 -26.89
N GLY A 293 -7.22 2.42 -26.35
CA GLY A 293 -6.45 1.47 -27.16
C GLY A 293 -7.31 0.64 -28.12
N PHE A 294 -8.44 0.08 -27.67
CA PHE A 294 -9.35 -0.67 -28.53
C PHE A 294 -10.02 0.18 -29.62
N PRO A 295 -10.79 1.24 -29.30
CA PRO A 295 -11.49 2.01 -30.32
C PRO A 295 -10.53 2.70 -31.30
N PHE A 296 -9.38 3.22 -30.86
CA PHE A 296 -8.43 3.88 -31.78
C PHE A 296 -7.78 2.91 -32.75
N THR A 297 -7.31 1.76 -32.27
CA THR A 297 -6.72 0.73 -33.13
C THR A 297 -7.74 0.24 -34.17
N MET A 298 -9.00 0.06 -33.76
CA MET A 298 -10.05 -0.34 -34.68
C MET A 298 -10.46 0.74 -35.67
N LEU A 299 -10.49 2.02 -35.25
CA LEU A 299 -10.70 3.14 -36.17
C LEU A 299 -9.60 3.22 -37.22
N ILE A 300 -8.34 3.04 -36.83
CA ILE A 300 -7.20 2.99 -37.75
C ILE A 300 -7.42 1.90 -38.79
N PHE A 301 -7.71 0.66 -38.37
CA PHE A 301 -7.96 -0.44 -39.30
C PHE A 301 -9.21 -0.22 -40.16
N LEU A 302 -10.28 0.36 -39.62
CA LEU A 302 -11.51 0.68 -40.35
C LEU A 302 -11.28 1.73 -41.44
N PHE A 303 -10.53 2.79 -41.12
CA PHE A 303 -10.17 3.84 -42.07
C PHE A 303 -9.23 3.30 -43.13
N LEU A 304 -8.20 2.53 -42.76
CA LEU A 304 -7.31 1.90 -43.74
C LEU A 304 -8.07 0.93 -44.66
N TYR A 305 -8.94 0.08 -44.12
CA TYR A 305 -9.79 -0.80 -44.94
C TYR A 305 -10.64 -0.01 -45.94
N THR A 306 -11.29 1.06 -45.48
CA THR A 306 -12.14 1.91 -46.31
C THR A 306 -11.32 2.68 -47.36
N GLY A 307 -10.17 3.23 -46.96
CA GLY A 307 -9.24 3.96 -47.82
C GLY A 307 -8.65 3.08 -48.92
N ILE A 308 -8.28 1.84 -48.61
CA ILE A 308 -7.84 0.85 -49.61
C ILE A 308 -9.00 0.52 -50.55
N GLN A 309 -10.19 0.22 -50.01
CA GLN A 309 -11.37 -0.15 -50.80
C GLN A 309 -11.84 0.94 -51.75
N LYS A 310 -11.79 2.20 -51.33
CA LYS A 310 -12.29 3.35 -52.10
C LYS A 310 -11.17 4.16 -52.77
N LYS A 311 -9.90 3.78 -52.56
CA LYS A 311 -8.70 4.51 -53.01
C LYS A 311 -8.63 5.95 -52.51
N HIS A 312 -9.20 6.24 -51.35
CA HIS A 312 -9.22 7.58 -50.77
C HIS A 312 -8.00 7.81 -49.87
N TRP A 313 -7.35 8.97 -50.02
CA TRP A 313 -6.11 9.30 -49.28
C TRP A 313 -6.37 9.91 -47.89
N LYS A 314 -7.51 10.57 -47.68
CA LYS A 314 -7.83 11.25 -46.42
C LYS A 314 -7.93 10.28 -45.25
N GLU A 315 -8.39 9.07 -45.52
CA GLU A 315 -8.50 7.96 -44.59
C GLU A 315 -7.13 7.49 -44.10
N PHE A 316 -6.11 7.46 -44.98
CA PHE A 316 -4.73 7.15 -44.59
C PHE A 316 -4.14 8.25 -43.71
N LEU A 317 -4.30 9.51 -44.11
CA LEU A 317 -3.82 10.65 -43.31
C LEU A 317 -4.45 10.64 -41.91
N PHE A 318 -5.77 10.50 -41.83
CA PHE A 318 -6.48 10.52 -40.55
C PHE A 318 -6.13 9.31 -39.69
N ALA A 319 -6.02 8.12 -40.28
CA ALA A 319 -5.52 6.93 -39.59
C ALA A 319 -4.10 7.14 -39.05
N GLY A 320 -3.23 7.83 -39.81
CA GLY A 320 -1.86 8.15 -39.41
C GLY A 320 -1.80 9.11 -38.23
N VAL A 321 -2.66 10.13 -38.20
CA VAL A 321 -2.77 11.06 -37.04
C VAL A 321 -3.24 10.32 -35.78
N VAL A 322 -4.29 9.50 -35.89
CA VAL A 322 -4.78 8.69 -34.75
C VAL A 322 -3.73 7.69 -34.28
N ALA A 323 -3.01 7.05 -35.21
CA ALA A 323 -1.90 6.15 -34.91
C ALA A 323 -0.76 6.85 -34.16
N GLY A 324 -0.41 8.06 -34.58
CA GLY A 324 0.64 8.86 -33.96
C GLY A 324 0.31 9.31 -32.53
N ALA A 325 -0.97 9.48 -32.21
CA ALA A 325 -1.46 9.84 -30.88
C ALA A 325 -1.53 8.65 -29.89
N LEU A 326 -1.34 7.42 -30.38
CA LEU A 326 -1.66 6.19 -29.66
C LEU A 326 -0.72 5.82 -28.51
N PRO A 327 0.61 6.03 -28.55
CA PRO A 327 1.51 5.55 -27.50
C PRO A 327 1.15 6.01 -26.09
N PHE A 328 0.82 7.29 -25.89
CA PHE A 328 0.40 7.80 -24.57
C PHE A 328 -1.00 7.33 -24.13
N PHE A 329 -1.84 6.85 -25.05
CA PHE A 329 -3.09 6.17 -24.70
C PHE A 329 -2.87 4.71 -24.36
N HIS A 330 -2.11 3.99 -25.20
CA HIS A 330 -1.77 2.59 -24.99
C HIS A 330 -0.61 2.12 -25.91
N THR A 331 0.54 1.80 -25.32
CA THR A 331 1.76 1.40 -26.04
C THR A 331 1.60 0.07 -26.79
N HIS A 332 0.96 -0.95 -26.21
CA HIS A 332 0.75 -2.24 -26.88
C HIS A 332 -0.20 -2.13 -28.07
N SER A 333 -1.19 -1.23 -28.03
CA SER A 333 -2.02 -0.92 -29.21
C SER A 333 -1.18 -0.38 -30.36
N PHE A 334 -0.27 0.54 -30.07
CA PHE A 334 0.61 1.11 -31.07
C PHE A 334 1.51 0.05 -31.71
N LEU A 335 2.10 -0.82 -30.90
CA LEU A 335 2.90 -1.94 -31.41
C LEU A 335 2.07 -2.91 -32.25
N ALA A 336 0.90 -3.32 -31.78
CA ALA A 336 0.01 -4.20 -32.52
C ALA A 336 -0.44 -3.59 -33.86
N MET A 337 -0.73 -2.29 -33.86
CA MET A 337 -1.05 -1.52 -35.06
C MET A 337 0.12 -1.52 -36.06
N LEU A 338 1.37 -1.27 -35.62
CA LEU A 338 2.53 -1.32 -36.51
C LEU A 338 2.77 -2.71 -37.10
N MET A 339 2.66 -3.76 -36.28
CA MET A 339 2.81 -5.15 -36.72
C MET A 339 1.82 -5.54 -37.82
N VAL A 340 0.61 -4.99 -37.79
CA VAL A 340 -0.41 -5.24 -38.83
C VAL A 340 -0.23 -4.33 -40.04
N THR A 341 0.03 -3.04 -39.82
CA THR A 341 0.06 -2.04 -40.90
C THR A 341 1.29 -2.14 -41.80
N ILE A 342 2.43 -2.62 -41.30
CA ILE A 342 3.64 -2.82 -42.12
C ILE A 342 3.41 -3.91 -43.19
N PRO A 343 3.01 -5.16 -42.86
CA PRO A 343 2.62 -6.15 -43.87
C PRO A 343 1.48 -5.68 -44.76
N LEU A 344 0.52 -4.93 -44.20
CA LEU A 344 -0.56 -4.35 -44.99
C LEU A 344 -0.02 -3.36 -46.04
N GLY A 345 0.97 -2.53 -45.71
CA GLY A 345 1.65 -1.64 -46.65
C GLY A 345 2.35 -2.35 -47.79
N ILE A 346 2.95 -3.51 -47.49
CA ILE A 346 3.63 -4.34 -48.49
C ILE A 346 2.61 -5.00 -49.44
N ILE A 347 1.52 -5.57 -48.90
CA ILE A 347 0.48 -6.23 -49.71
C ILE A 347 -0.25 -5.22 -50.61
N TYR A 348 -0.57 -4.04 -50.06
CA TYR A 348 -1.31 -2.97 -50.74
C TYR A 348 -0.40 -1.79 -51.08
N TRP A 349 0.65 -2.06 -51.86
CA TRP A 349 1.64 -1.05 -52.20
C TRP A 349 1.05 0.17 -52.92
N ASP A 350 1.10 1.31 -52.23
CA ASP A 350 0.82 2.66 -52.73
C ASP A 350 1.62 3.65 -51.87
N TRP A 351 2.88 3.88 -52.25
CA TRP A 351 3.82 4.62 -51.42
C TRP A 351 3.33 6.01 -51.01
N ARG A 352 2.53 6.68 -51.86
CA ARG A 352 1.99 8.03 -51.55
C ARG A 352 0.98 7.96 -50.41
N LYS A 353 0.03 7.02 -50.48
CA LYS A 353 -0.98 6.85 -49.42
C LYS A 353 -0.36 6.32 -48.14
N TRP A 354 0.56 5.37 -48.23
CA TRP A 354 1.27 4.85 -47.06
C TRP A 354 2.21 5.88 -46.44
N PHE A 355 2.83 6.76 -47.22
CA PHE A 355 3.55 7.90 -46.70
C PHE A 355 2.61 8.83 -45.89
N LEU A 356 1.42 9.12 -46.41
CA LEU A 356 0.41 9.91 -45.68
C LEU A 356 -0.05 9.25 -44.37
N PHE A 357 0.06 7.93 -44.25
CA PHE A 357 -0.20 7.21 -42.99
C PHE A 357 1.02 7.22 -42.06
N PHE A 358 2.17 6.70 -42.52
CA PHE A 358 3.35 6.49 -41.69
C PHE A 358 4.05 7.79 -41.30
N PHE A 359 4.04 8.83 -42.13
CA PHE A 359 4.69 10.10 -41.82
C PHE A 359 4.09 10.77 -40.57
N PRO A 360 2.78 11.09 -40.50
CA PRO A 360 2.20 11.64 -39.27
C PRO A 360 2.23 10.65 -38.11
N ALA A 361 2.05 9.35 -38.37
CA ALA A 361 2.15 8.33 -37.32
C ALA A 361 3.52 8.35 -36.65
N PHE A 362 4.60 8.41 -37.44
CA PHE A 362 5.97 8.47 -36.95
C PHE A 362 6.27 9.79 -36.24
N ILE A 363 6.02 10.94 -36.89
CA ILE A 363 6.35 12.26 -36.34
C ILE A 363 5.65 12.53 -35.00
N LEU A 364 4.36 12.18 -34.89
CA LEU A 364 3.60 12.41 -33.67
C LEU A 364 3.92 11.39 -32.57
N SER A 365 4.23 10.13 -32.93
CA SER A 365 4.56 9.09 -31.94
C SER A 365 5.99 9.18 -31.43
N LEU A 366 6.93 9.72 -32.21
CA LEU A 366 8.35 9.78 -31.86
C LEU A 366 8.64 10.36 -30.47
N PRO A 367 8.14 11.55 -30.08
CA PRO A 367 8.40 12.09 -28.74
C PRO A 367 7.79 11.21 -27.62
N GLN A 368 6.69 10.51 -27.90
CA GLN A 368 6.02 9.65 -26.92
C GLN A 368 6.76 8.32 -26.74
N VAL A 369 7.20 7.71 -27.84
CA VAL A 369 8.01 6.48 -27.81
C VAL A 369 9.35 6.75 -27.16
N TRP A 370 10.00 7.87 -27.49
CA TRP A 370 11.25 8.28 -26.86
C TRP A 370 11.09 8.50 -25.35
N TYR A 371 9.97 9.10 -24.92
CA TYR A 371 9.66 9.27 -23.51
C TYR A 371 9.63 7.92 -22.76
N PHE A 372 9.00 6.88 -23.32
CA PHE A 372 8.96 5.55 -22.67
C PHE A 372 10.28 4.78 -22.80
N SER A 373 10.90 4.74 -23.99
CA SER A 373 12.07 3.88 -24.25
C SER A 373 13.32 4.29 -23.46
N SER A 374 13.43 5.57 -23.08
CA SER A 374 14.56 6.07 -22.29
C SER A 374 14.48 5.72 -20.79
N HIS A 375 13.41 5.06 -20.33
CA HIS A 375 13.14 4.85 -18.90
C HIS A 375 12.69 3.43 -18.54
N VAL A 376 12.78 2.47 -19.48
CA VAL A 376 12.39 1.07 -19.29
C VAL A 376 13.58 0.17 -19.59
N ASP A 377 13.89 -0.76 -18.68
CA ASP A 377 14.89 -1.81 -18.94
C ASP A 377 14.38 -2.80 -20.01
N SER A 378 14.78 -2.59 -21.27
CA SER A 378 14.26 -3.34 -22.43
C SER A 378 14.56 -4.84 -22.39
N GLU A 379 15.64 -5.26 -21.72
CA GLU A 379 16.04 -6.67 -21.56
C GLU A 379 14.96 -7.52 -20.85
N ARG A 380 14.05 -6.88 -20.10
CA ARG A 380 12.98 -7.59 -19.37
C ARG A 380 11.74 -7.84 -20.21
N PHE A 381 11.54 -7.10 -21.30
CA PHE A 381 10.30 -7.13 -22.08
C PHE A 381 10.34 -8.13 -23.23
N PHE A 382 11.47 -8.23 -23.93
CA PHE A 382 11.62 -9.05 -25.13
C PHE A 382 12.44 -10.30 -24.85
N LYS A 383 11.76 -11.39 -24.52
CA LYS A 383 12.37 -12.70 -24.28
C LYS A 383 11.74 -13.75 -25.18
N PHE A 384 12.56 -14.66 -25.69
CA PHE A 384 12.03 -15.81 -26.43
C PHE A 384 11.27 -16.72 -25.47
N GLN A 385 10.02 -17.02 -25.83
CA GLN A 385 9.17 -17.96 -25.11
C GLN A 385 8.19 -18.57 -26.11
N PHE A 386 8.32 -19.87 -26.36
CA PHE A 386 7.40 -20.59 -27.23
C PHE A 386 6.12 -20.99 -26.49
N GLY A 387 4.97 -20.88 -27.16
CA GLY A 387 3.68 -21.40 -26.67
C GLY A 387 3.19 -20.65 -25.43
N TRP A 388 2.74 -19.40 -25.61
CA TRP A 388 2.19 -18.55 -24.53
C TRP A 388 1.39 -19.36 -23.51
N MET A 389 1.71 -19.28 -22.22
CA MET A 389 1.04 -19.98 -21.10
C MET A 389 0.78 -21.49 -21.29
N ALA A 390 1.21 -22.12 -22.39
CA ALA A 390 0.87 -23.50 -22.70
C ALA A 390 1.63 -24.47 -21.78
N GLY A 391 2.85 -24.10 -21.37
CA GLY A 391 3.71 -24.96 -20.57
C GLY A 391 3.97 -26.27 -21.30
N ASP A 392 3.73 -27.39 -20.62
CA ASP A 392 3.90 -28.74 -21.17
C ASP A 392 2.66 -29.25 -21.95
N GLU A 393 1.56 -28.47 -21.99
CA GLU A 393 0.36 -28.85 -22.73
C GLU A 393 0.58 -28.76 -24.25
N ASN A 394 -0.03 -29.68 -25.01
CA ASN A 394 -0.01 -29.62 -26.46
C ASN A 394 -0.50 -28.25 -26.97
N PHE A 395 0.35 -27.56 -27.75
CA PHE A 395 0.10 -26.21 -28.23
C PHE A 395 -1.26 -26.02 -28.94
N LEU A 396 -1.64 -26.96 -29.82
CA LEU A 396 -2.91 -26.87 -30.56
C LEU A 396 -4.10 -27.06 -29.62
N TRP A 397 -4.02 -28.06 -28.74
CA TRP A 397 -5.05 -28.31 -27.75
C TRP A 397 -5.21 -27.13 -26.79
N PHE A 398 -4.11 -26.55 -26.31
CA PHE A 398 -4.14 -25.37 -25.45
C PHE A 398 -4.96 -24.24 -26.08
N TRP A 399 -4.70 -23.90 -27.35
CA TRP A 399 -5.43 -22.83 -28.05
C TRP A 399 -6.89 -23.20 -28.34
N ILE A 400 -7.18 -24.44 -28.77
CA ILE A 400 -8.55 -24.91 -29.00
C ILE A 400 -9.35 -24.89 -27.70
N LYS A 401 -8.76 -25.34 -26.59
CA LYS A 401 -9.40 -25.36 -25.27
C LYS A 401 -9.68 -23.94 -24.78
N ASN A 402 -8.73 -23.03 -24.93
CA ASN A 402 -8.84 -21.65 -24.44
C ASN A 402 -9.70 -20.73 -25.32
N THR A 403 -9.77 -21.00 -26.63
CA THR A 403 -10.56 -20.18 -27.57
C THR A 403 -11.78 -20.91 -28.16
N SER A 404 -12.06 -22.12 -27.66
CA SER A 404 -13.18 -22.95 -28.11
C SER A 404 -13.11 -23.20 -29.63
N LEU A 405 -14.25 -23.21 -30.31
CA LEU A 405 -14.33 -23.43 -31.76
C LEU A 405 -13.84 -22.24 -32.61
N PHE A 406 -13.29 -21.18 -31.99
CA PHE A 406 -13.01 -19.92 -32.67
C PHE A 406 -12.10 -20.09 -33.89
N TRP A 407 -11.01 -20.86 -33.76
CA TRP A 407 -10.09 -21.13 -34.86
C TRP A 407 -10.77 -21.78 -36.07
N PHE A 408 -11.67 -22.75 -35.86
CA PHE A 408 -12.41 -23.38 -36.95
C PHE A 408 -13.28 -22.36 -37.71
N PHE A 409 -13.92 -21.45 -36.98
CA PHE A 409 -14.74 -20.39 -37.57
C PHE A 409 -13.92 -19.30 -38.26
N VAL A 410 -12.74 -18.95 -37.72
CA VAL A 410 -11.81 -18.02 -38.38
C VAL A 410 -11.33 -18.61 -39.70
N ILE A 411 -10.92 -19.88 -39.72
CA ILE A 411 -10.46 -20.57 -40.94
C ILE A 411 -11.60 -20.67 -41.96
N GLY A 412 -12.76 -21.21 -41.55
CA GLY A 412 -13.93 -21.34 -42.44
C GLY A 412 -14.41 -19.99 -42.97
N GLY A 413 -14.42 -18.96 -42.10
CA GLY A 413 -14.76 -17.59 -42.46
C GLY A 413 -13.76 -16.96 -43.42
N GLY A 414 -12.47 -17.22 -43.22
CA GLY A 414 -11.39 -16.82 -44.12
C GLY A 414 -11.52 -17.43 -45.50
N VAL A 415 -11.80 -18.74 -45.59
CA VAL A 415 -12.07 -19.44 -46.86
C VAL A 415 -13.28 -18.82 -47.57
N LEU A 416 -14.40 -18.62 -46.85
CA LEU A 416 -15.60 -18.00 -47.41
C LEU A 416 -15.35 -16.56 -47.88
N PHE A 417 -14.59 -15.78 -47.10
CA PHE A 417 -14.22 -14.42 -47.44
C PHE A 417 -13.34 -14.38 -48.70
N PHE A 418 -12.40 -15.32 -48.82
CA PHE A 418 -11.50 -15.42 -49.97
C PHE A 418 -12.22 -15.85 -51.24
N LEU A 419 -13.08 -16.87 -51.16
CA LEU A 419 -13.81 -17.42 -52.31
C LEU A 419 -14.88 -16.46 -52.84
N LYS A 420 -15.47 -15.60 -51.99
CA LYS A 420 -16.54 -14.68 -52.37
C LYS A 420 -16.07 -13.30 -52.84
N GLN A 421 -14.79 -12.97 -52.71
CA GLN A 421 -14.27 -11.76 -53.35
C GLN A 421 -14.11 -12.00 -54.86
N ASN A 422 -14.96 -11.34 -55.66
CA ASN A 422 -14.91 -11.40 -57.12
C ASN A 422 -13.54 -10.99 -57.70
N THR A 423 -13.15 -11.67 -58.77
CA THR A 423 -11.93 -11.51 -59.58
C THR A 423 -11.91 -10.21 -60.41
N THR A 424 -12.07 -9.06 -59.77
CA THR A 424 -11.73 -7.74 -60.36
C THR A 424 -10.79 -6.98 -59.42
N ALA A 425 -10.24 -5.84 -59.87
CA ALA A 425 -9.08 -5.10 -59.32
C ALA A 425 -9.01 -4.81 -57.80
N LEU A 426 -10.02 -5.18 -57.00
CA LEU A 426 -9.99 -5.29 -55.54
C LEU A 426 -9.43 -6.65 -55.03
N SER A 427 -8.92 -7.51 -55.92
CA SER A 427 -8.50 -8.90 -55.63
C SER A 427 -7.53 -9.07 -54.47
N ARG A 428 -6.79 -8.02 -54.07
CA ARG A 428 -5.90 -8.08 -52.91
C ARG A 428 -6.61 -7.89 -51.57
N LEU A 429 -7.79 -7.26 -51.52
CA LEU A 429 -8.52 -6.97 -50.26
C LEU A 429 -8.86 -8.22 -49.43
N LYS A 430 -8.87 -9.39 -50.07
CA LYS A 430 -9.04 -10.70 -49.41
C LYS A 430 -7.92 -11.02 -48.42
N TYR A 431 -6.75 -10.42 -48.57
CA TYR A 431 -5.60 -10.62 -47.69
C TYR A 431 -5.61 -9.70 -46.46
N PHE A 432 -6.52 -8.71 -46.38
CA PHE A 432 -6.56 -7.75 -45.25
C PHE A 432 -6.65 -8.48 -43.88
N PRO A 433 -7.59 -9.43 -43.67
CA PRO A 433 -7.68 -10.13 -42.40
C PRO A 433 -6.48 -11.04 -42.07
N LEU A 434 -5.74 -11.52 -43.08
CA LEU A 434 -4.59 -12.39 -42.87
C LEU A 434 -3.41 -11.66 -42.21
N THR A 435 -3.31 -10.34 -42.37
CA THR A 435 -2.26 -9.54 -41.73
C THR A 435 -2.34 -9.61 -40.21
N PHE A 436 -3.50 -9.89 -39.62
CA PHE A 436 -3.67 -10.05 -38.18
C PHE A 436 -3.07 -11.35 -37.62
N LEU A 437 -2.75 -12.34 -38.46
CA LEU A 437 -2.11 -13.58 -38.00
C LEU A 437 -0.72 -13.32 -37.40
N ILE A 438 -0.05 -12.24 -37.79
CA ILE A 438 1.23 -11.84 -37.19
C ILE A 438 1.11 -11.59 -35.68
N LEU A 439 -0.05 -11.10 -35.23
CA LEU A 439 -0.37 -10.85 -33.82
C LEU A 439 -0.71 -12.13 -33.04
N PHE A 440 -0.83 -13.26 -33.72
CA PHE A 440 -0.89 -14.58 -33.11
C PHE A 440 0.47 -15.28 -33.15
N LEU A 441 1.16 -15.20 -34.29
CA LEU A 441 2.42 -15.92 -34.50
C LEU A 441 3.55 -15.36 -33.63
N ILE A 442 3.77 -14.04 -33.65
CA ILE A 442 4.92 -13.44 -32.97
C ILE A 442 4.78 -13.51 -31.44
N PRO A 443 3.64 -13.17 -30.81
CA PRO A 443 3.51 -13.25 -29.35
C PRO A 443 3.51 -14.69 -28.78
N ASN A 444 3.43 -15.71 -29.64
CA ASN A 444 3.64 -17.11 -29.27
C ASN A 444 5.13 -17.52 -29.28
N ILE A 445 6.03 -16.65 -29.72
CA ILE A 445 7.48 -16.90 -29.81
C ILE A 445 8.26 -15.88 -28.97
N LEU A 446 7.71 -14.68 -28.78
CA LEU A 446 8.36 -13.56 -28.13
C LEU A 446 7.44 -12.94 -27.07
N LEU A 447 8.00 -12.65 -25.90
CA LEU A 447 7.35 -11.83 -24.87
C LEU A 447 7.37 -10.34 -25.26
N PHE A 448 6.31 -9.64 -24.88
CA PHE A 448 6.13 -8.18 -25.02
C PHE A 448 5.88 -7.51 -23.66
N ALA A 449 6.06 -8.26 -22.57
CA ALA A 449 5.85 -7.84 -21.21
C ALA A 449 6.68 -8.74 -20.25
N PRO A 450 7.03 -8.25 -19.05
CA PRO A 450 7.79 -9.04 -18.09
C PRO A 450 7.06 -10.31 -17.60
N TRP A 451 5.73 -10.24 -17.46
CA TRP A 451 4.89 -11.39 -17.15
C TRP A 451 4.41 -12.07 -18.43
N ALA A 452 4.59 -13.40 -18.53
CA ALA A 452 4.17 -14.17 -19.71
C ALA A 452 2.67 -14.01 -20.04
N TRP A 453 1.81 -13.96 -19.01
CA TRP A 453 0.36 -13.82 -19.21
C TRP A 453 0.00 -12.50 -19.92
N ASP A 454 0.76 -11.42 -19.70
CA ASP A 454 0.51 -10.09 -20.27
C ASP A 454 0.64 -10.03 -21.80
N ASN A 455 1.22 -11.05 -22.45
CA ASN A 455 1.18 -11.17 -23.91
C ASN A 455 -0.25 -11.24 -24.47
N ILE A 456 -1.27 -11.51 -23.63
CA ILE A 456 -2.68 -11.36 -24.00
C ILE A 456 -2.98 -9.98 -24.59
N LYS A 457 -2.26 -8.92 -24.19
CA LYS A 457 -2.36 -7.55 -24.73
C LYS A 457 -2.06 -7.48 -26.22
N MET A 458 -1.31 -8.43 -26.76
CA MET A 458 -1.05 -8.57 -28.21
C MET A 458 -2.05 -9.52 -28.87
N PHE A 459 -2.29 -10.69 -28.26
CA PHE A 459 -3.25 -11.68 -28.78
C PHE A 459 -4.66 -11.14 -28.92
N ILE A 460 -5.07 -10.22 -28.05
CA ILE A 460 -6.40 -9.64 -28.13
C ILE A 460 -6.64 -8.87 -29.43
N TYR A 461 -5.60 -8.25 -30.01
CA TYR A 461 -5.71 -7.56 -31.29
C TYR A 461 -5.74 -8.53 -32.47
N TRP A 462 -5.10 -9.70 -32.37
CA TRP A 462 -5.35 -10.80 -33.31
C TRP A 462 -6.83 -11.20 -33.25
N TYR A 463 -7.32 -11.53 -32.05
CA TYR A 463 -8.70 -11.97 -31.84
C TYR A 463 -9.70 -10.94 -32.39
N LEU A 464 -9.52 -9.66 -32.04
CA LEU A 464 -10.35 -8.55 -32.49
C LEU A 464 -10.35 -8.39 -34.01
N GLY A 465 -9.19 -8.48 -34.65
CA GLY A 465 -9.04 -8.32 -36.10
C GLY A 465 -9.61 -9.47 -36.94
N VAL A 466 -9.59 -10.69 -36.42
CA VAL A 466 -10.10 -11.89 -37.12
C VAL A 466 -11.53 -12.27 -36.73
N THR A 467 -12.09 -11.69 -35.66
CA THR A 467 -13.49 -11.88 -35.24
C THR A 467 -14.51 -11.69 -36.39
N PRO A 468 -14.37 -10.72 -37.31
CA PRO A 468 -15.26 -10.59 -38.47
C PRO A 468 -15.37 -11.86 -39.32
N LEU A 469 -14.28 -12.64 -39.44
CA LEU A 469 -14.28 -13.90 -40.19
C LEU A 469 -15.08 -14.98 -39.47
N ALA A 470 -14.86 -15.15 -38.16
CA ALA A 470 -15.62 -16.12 -37.37
C ALA A 470 -17.13 -15.82 -37.41
N ALA A 471 -17.49 -14.54 -37.26
CA ALA A 471 -18.87 -14.09 -37.34
C ALA A 471 -19.50 -14.30 -38.74
N LEU A 472 -18.70 -14.16 -39.81
CA LEU A 472 -19.13 -14.42 -41.18
C LEU A 472 -19.46 -15.91 -41.39
N ALA A 473 -18.61 -16.81 -40.91
CA ALA A 473 -18.85 -18.25 -41.01
C ALA A 473 -20.14 -18.67 -40.29
N LEU A 474 -20.36 -18.19 -39.06
CA LEU A 474 -21.61 -18.42 -38.33
C LEU A 474 -22.83 -17.86 -39.08
N THR A 475 -22.70 -16.66 -39.67
CA THR A 475 -23.77 -16.06 -40.47
C THR A 475 -24.16 -16.97 -41.64
N TYR A 476 -23.18 -17.55 -42.33
CA TYR A 476 -23.46 -18.49 -43.43
C TYR A 476 -24.08 -19.81 -42.98
N LEU A 477 -23.74 -20.31 -41.79
CA LEU A 477 -24.45 -21.44 -41.21
C LEU A 477 -25.92 -21.12 -40.98
N TYR A 478 -26.22 -19.96 -40.37
CA TYR A 478 -27.61 -19.56 -40.10
C TYR A 478 -28.44 -19.32 -41.37
N GLU A 479 -27.82 -18.73 -42.40
CA GLU A 479 -28.44 -18.41 -43.69
C GLU A 479 -28.56 -19.62 -44.64
N ASN A 480 -28.00 -20.79 -44.30
CA ASN A 480 -28.04 -21.96 -45.17
C ASN A 480 -29.47 -22.50 -45.31
N LYS A 481 -30.03 -22.39 -46.53
CA LYS A 481 -31.39 -22.84 -46.84
C LYS A 481 -31.48 -24.35 -47.12
N ARG A 482 -30.40 -24.99 -47.59
CA ARG A 482 -30.40 -26.40 -48.03
C ARG A 482 -30.45 -27.38 -46.86
N LEU A 483 -29.65 -27.13 -45.83
CA LEU A 483 -29.57 -27.94 -44.61
C LEU A 483 -30.08 -27.15 -43.41
N LYS A 484 -31.24 -26.50 -43.55
CA LYS A 484 -31.73 -25.45 -42.64
C LYS A 484 -31.74 -25.88 -41.17
N ILE A 485 -32.25 -27.07 -40.86
CA ILE A 485 -32.36 -27.55 -39.47
C ILE A 485 -30.95 -27.81 -38.91
N LEU A 486 -30.19 -28.70 -39.57
CA LEU A 486 -28.85 -29.08 -39.14
C LEU A 486 -27.91 -27.86 -39.00
N SER A 487 -27.86 -26.99 -40.01
CA SER A 487 -27.00 -25.81 -40.02
C SER A 487 -27.34 -24.80 -38.92
N ARG A 488 -28.63 -24.62 -38.60
CA ARG A 488 -29.06 -23.76 -37.49
C ARG A 488 -28.77 -24.38 -36.14
N THR A 489 -28.92 -25.69 -35.99
CA THR A 489 -28.50 -26.40 -34.76
C THR A 489 -27.00 -26.23 -34.53
N VAL A 490 -26.18 -26.46 -35.56
CA VAL A 490 -24.72 -26.26 -35.49
C VAL A 490 -24.40 -24.78 -35.19
N PHE A 491 -25.10 -23.83 -35.80
CA PHE A 491 -24.95 -22.41 -35.48
C PHE A 491 -25.18 -22.11 -34.00
N PHE A 492 -26.30 -22.57 -33.41
CA PHE A 492 -26.60 -22.29 -32.00
C PHE A 492 -25.62 -22.97 -31.04
N LEU A 493 -25.26 -24.23 -31.29
CA LEU A 493 -24.26 -24.95 -30.49
C LEU A 493 -22.89 -24.26 -30.56
N SER A 494 -22.49 -23.82 -31.76
CA SER A 494 -21.22 -23.14 -31.97
C SER A 494 -21.21 -21.74 -31.34
N ALA A 495 -22.29 -20.98 -31.53
CA ALA A 495 -22.43 -19.66 -30.91
C ALA A 495 -22.39 -19.79 -29.37
N PHE A 496 -23.10 -20.76 -28.80
CA PHE A 496 -23.04 -21.09 -27.37
C PHE A 496 -21.61 -21.42 -26.95
N SER A 497 -20.94 -22.31 -27.67
CA SER A 497 -19.58 -22.74 -27.37
C SER A 497 -18.54 -21.60 -27.36
N LEU A 498 -18.71 -20.59 -28.22
CA LEU A 498 -17.83 -19.42 -28.30
C LEU A 498 -18.04 -18.39 -27.18
N ILE A 499 -19.25 -18.32 -26.62
CA ILE A 499 -19.64 -17.22 -25.72
C ILE A 499 -20.04 -17.66 -24.31
N ALA A 500 -20.32 -18.95 -24.08
CA ALA A 500 -20.91 -19.41 -22.82
C ALA A 500 -20.01 -19.10 -21.61
N ALA A 501 -18.73 -19.47 -21.66
CA ALA A 501 -17.81 -19.25 -20.55
C ALA A 501 -17.65 -17.75 -20.22
N GLY A 502 -17.47 -16.90 -21.24
CA GLY A 502 -17.36 -15.46 -21.03
C GLY A 502 -18.68 -14.80 -20.61
N PHE A 503 -19.82 -15.29 -21.08
CA PHE A 503 -21.14 -14.84 -20.62
C PHE A 503 -21.34 -15.13 -19.13
N ILE A 504 -20.99 -16.32 -18.65
CA ILE A 504 -21.10 -16.71 -17.23
C ILE A 504 -20.24 -15.76 -16.36
N ASP A 505 -18.99 -15.53 -16.75
CA ASP A 505 -18.10 -14.63 -16.01
C ASP A 505 -18.58 -13.17 -16.05
N VAL A 506 -19.06 -12.69 -17.19
CA VAL A 506 -19.68 -11.35 -17.28
C VAL A 506 -20.93 -11.25 -16.43
N PHE A 507 -21.78 -12.28 -16.42
CA PHE A 507 -22.99 -12.34 -15.60
C PHE A 507 -22.65 -12.21 -14.10
N LYS A 508 -21.63 -12.95 -13.63
CA LYS A 508 -21.12 -12.89 -12.26
C LYS A 508 -20.82 -11.45 -11.82
N PHE A 509 -20.15 -10.68 -12.68
CA PHE A 509 -19.72 -9.33 -12.34
C PHE A 509 -20.77 -8.25 -12.63
N ALA A 510 -21.62 -8.42 -13.64
CA ALA A 510 -22.60 -7.40 -14.04
C ALA A 510 -23.96 -7.53 -13.32
N ILE A 511 -24.40 -8.77 -13.08
CA ILE A 511 -25.78 -9.07 -12.66
C ILE A 511 -25.81 -9.61 -11.24
N ALA A 512 -25.04 -10.66 -10.91
CA ALA A 512 -25.09 -11.31 -9.60
C ALA A 512 -24.81 -10.35 -8.43
N PRO A 513 -25.34 -10.61 -7.22
CA PRO A 513 -24.96 -9.87 -6.02
C PRO A 513 -23.46 -9.95 -5.78
N ILE A 514 -22.82 -8.84 -5.43
CA ILE A 514 -21.39 -8.81 -5.14
C ILE A 514 -21.14 -8.10 -3.81
N ASN A 515 -20.50 -8.81 -2.89
CA ASN A 515 -20.01 -8.21 -1.65
C ASN A 515 -18.81 -7.30 -1.92
N GLY A 516 -18.06 -7.56 -3.00
CA GLY A 516 -16.88 -6.82 -3.40
C GLY A 516 -15.71 -7.02 -2.44
N TRP A 517 -14.54 -6.56 -2.84
CA TRP A 517 -13.32 -6.56 -2.01
C TRP A 517 -13.09 -5.15 -1.49
N LYS A 518 -12.90 -5.00 -0.17
CA LYS A 518 -12.63 -3.69 0.44
C LYS A 518 -11.23 -3.24 -0.01
N GLU A 519 -11.16 -2.08 -0.64
CA GLU A 519 -9.91 -1.49 -1.11
C GLU A 519 -9.39 -0.46 -0.11
N PHE A 520 -10.28 0.43 0.35
CA PHE A 520 -9.99 1.48 1.31
C PHE A 520 -11.13 1.58 2.32
N SER A 521 -10.81 1.74 3.59
CA SER A 521 -11.74 2.02 4.68
C SER A 521 -12.19 3.49 4.68
N THR A 522 -13.29 3.78 5.38
CA THR A 522 -13.77 5.16 5.59
C THR A 522 -12.71 6.03 6.28
N GLU A 523 -12.02 5.48 7.28
CA GLU A 523 -10.92 6.16 7.98
C GLU A 523 -9.77 6.53 7.03
N GLU A 524 -9.39 5.64 6.11
CA GLU A 524 -8.33 5.90 5.12
C GLU A 524 -8.71 6.99 4.12
N ILE A 525 -9.99 7.07 3.76
CA ILE A 525 -10.51 8.11 2.87
C ILE A 525 -10.53 9.48 3.57
N GLU A 526 -10.87 9.52 4.85
CA GLU A 526 -10.81 10.73 5.67
C GLU A 526 -9.37 11.18 5.91
N LEU A 527 -8.47 10.24 6.23
CA LEU A 527 -7.03 10.48 6.33
C LEU A 527 -6.47 11.08 5.04
N ALA A 528 -6.84 10.53 3.88
CA ALA A 528 -6.40 11.05 2.60
C ALA A 528 -6.83 12.51 2.38
N LYS A 529 -8.04 12.90 2.79
CA LYS A 529 -8.50 14.29 2.72
C LYS A 529 -7.68 15.22 3.62
N GLN A 530 -7.35 14.77 4.85
CA GLN A 530 -6.50 15.54 5.76
C GLN A 530 -5.09 15.72 5.17
N ILE A 531 -4.49 14.66 4.63
CA ILE A 531 -3.18 14.72 3.95
C ILE A 531 -3.20 15.75 2.81
N VAL A 532 -4.26 15.77 1.99
CA VAL A 532 -4.39 16.75 0.88
C VAL A 532 -4.38 18.19 1.39
N ASN A 533 -4.95 18.46 2.56
CA ASN A 533 -5.06 19.80 3.13
C ASN A 533 -3.80 20.24 3.89
N GLU A 534 -3.08 19.31 4.51
CA GLU A 534 -2.00 19.61 5.46
C GLU A 534 -0.59 19.45 4.90
N THR A 535 -0.45 18.85 3.71
CA THR A 535 0.87 18.59 3.10
C THR A 535 1.03 19.25 1.74
N PRO A 536 2.24 19.59 1.29
CA PRO A 536 2.50 20.06 -0.07
C PRO A 536 2.07 19.05 -1.14
N ALA A 537 1.71 19.54 -2.33
CA ALA A 537 1.22 18.72 -3.44
C ALA A 537 2.28 17.74 -3.99
N ASP A 538 3.55 18.12 -3.94
CA ASP A 538 4.67 17.36 -4.50
C ASP A 538 5.40 16.46 -3.50
N ALA A 539 4.93 16.43 -2.25
CA ALA A 539 5.53 15.72 -1.12
C ALA A 539 5.69 14.21 -1.36
N ILE A 540 6.76 13.65 -0.78
CA ILE A 540 7.10 12.23 -0.81
C ILE A 540 6.81 11.60 0.56
N PHE A 541 6.07 10.50 0.54
CA PHE A 541 5.67 9.76 1.73
C PHE A 541 6.45 8.46 1.89
N LEU A 542 6.96 8.22 3.09
CA LEU A 542 7.39 6.91 3.59
C LEU A 542 6.14 6.15 4.04
N ASN A 543 5.89 5.03 3.39
CA ASN A 543 4.78 4.12 3.67
C ASN A 543 5.18 2.67 3.39
N ALA A 544 4.35 1.73 3.82
CA ALA A 544 4.51 0.32 3.49
C ALA A 544 4.35 0.07 1.99
N THR A 545 5.10 -0.90 1.48
CA THR A 545 5.13 -1.32 0.07
C THR A 545 3.92 -2.19 -0.32
N VAL A 546 2.72 -1.61 -0.24
CA VAL A 546 1.43 -2.29 -0.54
C VAL A 546 0.73 -1.68 -1.76
N HIS A 547 -0.24 -2.40 -2.33
CA HIS A 547 -0.96 -1.95 -3.54
C HIS A 547 -2.06 -0.93 -3.25
N ASN A 548 -2.60 -0.86 -2.03
CA ASN A 548 -3.76 -0.06 -1.68
C ASN A 548 -3.48 0.93 -0.54
N HIS A 549 -2.33 1.61 -0.56
CA HIS A 549 -1.98 2.56 0.49
C HIS A 549 -2.81 3.87 0.39
N PRO A 550 -3.32 4.46 1.49
CA PRO A 550 -4.15 5.68 1.47
C PRO A 550 -3.51 6.90 0.78
N VAL A 551 -2.17 6.97 0.71
CA VAL A 551 -1.44 8.02 -0.04
C VAL A 551 -1.89 8.08 -1.51
N PHE A 552 -2.30 6.96 -2.09
CA PHE A 552 -2.73 6.89 -3.50
C PHE A 552 -4.01 7.68 -3.77
N LEU A 553 -4.73 8.10 -2.73
CA LEU A 553 -5.91 8.95 -2.82
C LEU A 553 -5.59 10.45 -2.69
N THR A 554 -4.33 10.83 -2.47
CA THR A 554 -3.96 12.20 -2.05
C THR A 554 -3.28 13.03 -3.15
N GLY A 555 -2.86 12.38 -4.24
CA GLY A 555 -2.01 12.97 -5.27
C GLY A 555 -0.54 13.15 -4.89
N ARG A 556 -0.15 12.90 -3.63
CA ARG A 556 1.25 12.92 -3.21
C ARG A 556 1.94 11.63 -3.63
N LYS A 557 3.28 11.65 -3.65
CA LYS A 557 4.09 10.53 -4.13
C LYS A 557 4.35 9.57 -2.98
N SER A 558 4.14 8.29 -3.22
CA SER A 558 4.67 7.23 -2.38
C SER A 558 6.15 7.00 -2.73
N LEU A 559 7.00 6.87 -1.72
CA LEU A 559 8.41 6.51 -1.93
C LEU A 559 8.52 5.22 -2.76
N MET A 560 7.65 4.25 -2.44
CA MET A 560 7.39 3.07 -3.25
C MET A 560 6.05 2.43 -2.87
N GLY A 561 5.26 2.08 -3.88
CA GLY A 561 4.05 1.26 -3.75
C GLY A 561 4.34 -0.24 -3.74
N PHE A 562 3.45 -1.01 -4.37
CA PHE A 562 3.61 -2.46 -4.48
C PHE A 562 4.80 -2.86 -5.37
N PRO A 563 5.74 -3.71 -4.89
CA PRO A 563 6.91 -4.12 -5.66
C PRO A 563 6.58 -4.79 -7.00
N GLY A 564 5.45 -5.52 -7.07
CA GLY A 564 5.02 -6.18 -8.31
C GLY A 564 4.70 -5.21 -9.44
N HIS A 565 4.11 -4.04 -9.15
CA HIS A 565 3.84 -2.99 -10.15
C HIS A 565 5.13 -2.31 -10.59
N VAL A 566 6.01 -2.00 -9.64
CA VAL A 566 7.32 -1.39 -9.92
C VAL A 566 8.12 -2.28 -10.88
N TRP A 567 8.13 -3.59 -10.61
CA TRP A 567 8.81 -4.56 -11.46
C TRP A 567 8.15 -4.72 -12.85
N SER A 568 6.83 -4.88 -12.92
CA SER A 568 6.11 -5.09 -14.18
C SER A 568 6.15 -3.87 -15.11
N HIS A 569 6.34 -2.67 -14.57
CA HIS A 569 6.51 -1.42 -15.34
C HIS A 569 7.96 -1.15 -15.75
N GLY A 570 8.87 -2.09 -15.48
CA GLY A 570 10.24 -2.05 -15.98
C GLY A 570 11.21 -1.20 -15.17
N HIS A 571 10.86 -0.83 -13.92
CA HIS A 571 11.78 -0.12 -13.05
C HIS A 571 12.85 -1.06 -12.45
N SER A 572 14.09 -0.59 -12.39
CA SER A 572 15.17 -1.20 -11.62
C SER A 572 15.26 -0.64 -10.20
N GLY A 573 15.92 -1.38 -9.30
CA GLY A 573 16.16 -0.94 -7.92
C GLY A 573 14.98 -1.04 -6.96
N GLY A 574 13.81 -1.54 -7.40
CA GLY A 574 12.64 -1.69 -6.52
C GLY A 574 12.90 -2.57 -5.29
N ARG A 575 13.65 -3.67 -5.45
CA ARG A 575 14.01 -4.56 -4.33
C ARG A 575 14.91 -3.90 -3.30
N GLU A 576 15.93 -3.17 -3.74
CA GLU A 576 16.82 -2.40 -2.84
C GLU A 576 16.03 -1.33 -2.09
N ARG A 577 15.17 -0.58 -2.79
CA ARG A 577 14.34 0.44 -2.16
C ARG A 577 13.35 -0.13 -1.15
N GLU A 578 12.79 -1.32 -1.40
CA GLU A 578 11.94 -1.99 -0.42
C GLU A 578 12.71 -2.36 0.86
N VAL A 579 13.96 -2.83 0.74
CA VAL A 579 14.84 -3.08 1.90
C VAL A 579 15.09 -1.79 2.67
N ASP A 580 15.43 -0.70 1.97
CA ASP A 580 15.65 0.61 2.59
C ASP A 580 14.40 1.13 3.30
N ILE A 581 13.21 1.01 2.67
CA ILE A 581 11.92 1.39 3.27
C ILE A 581 11.67 0.61 4.56
N ASN A 582 11.90 -0.70 4.56
CA ASN A 582 11.72 -1.50 5.76
C ASN A 582 12.71 -1.10 6.86
N ALA A 583 13.97 -0.77 6.52
CA ALA A 583 14.95 -0.26 7.47
C ALA A 583 14.51 1.10 8.07
N MET A 584 14.01 2.00 7.23
CA MET A 584 13.47 3.31 7.65
C MET A 584 12.25 3.15 8.57
N LEU A 585 11.27 2.31 8.19
CA LEU A 585 10.06 2.08 8.98
C LEU A 585 10.37 1.43 10.34
N ARG A 586 11.33 0.49 10.40
CA ARG A 586 11.75 -0.18 11.64
C ARG A 586 12.64 0.70 12.54
N GLY A 587 13.06 1.87 12.06
CA GLY A 587 13.96 2.75 12.81
C GLY A 587 15.35 2.13 13.01
N LYS A 588 15.87 1.40 12.02
CA LYS A 588 17.24 0.84 12.06
C LYS A 588 18.28 1.98 12.17
N PRO A 589 19.53 1.72 12.61
CA PRO A 589 20.55 2.77 12.80
C PRO A 589 20.77 3.67 11.58
N ASN A 590 20.65 3.14 10.36
CA ASN A 590 20.77 3.90 9.12
C ASN A 590 19.50 4.61 8.64
N ALA A 591 18.37 4.52 9.38
CA ALA A 591 17.07 5.05 8.96
C ALA A 591 17.10 6.56 8.64
N ILE A 592 17.75 7.37 9.48
CA ILE A 592 17.85 8.82 9.27
C ILE A 592 18.67 9.13 8.01
N SER A 593 19.76 8.39 7.77
CA SER A 593 20.56 8.53 6.56
C SER A 593 19.74 8.19 5.30
N LEU A 594 18.94 7.12 5.36
CA LEU A 594 18.05 6.72 4.27
C LEU A 594 16.91 7.71 4.03
N ILE A 595 16.30 8.26 5.08
CA ILE A 595 15.30 9.34 4.98
C ILE A 595 15.89 10.54 4.22
N ASN A 596 17.14 10.92 4.55
CA ASN A 596 17.85 12.00 3.85
C ASN A 596 18.23 11.62 2.41
N LYS A 597 18.69 10.38 2.16
CA LYS A 597 19.02 9.84 0.81
C LYS A 597 17.83 9.98 -0.14
N TYR A 598 16.64 9.62 0.33
CA TYR A 598 15.41 9.64 -0.48
C TYR A 598 14.65 10.96 -0.43
N LYS A 599 15.05 11.90 0.44
CA LYS A 599 14.36 13.17 0.66
C LYS A 599 12.87 12.98 0.95
N THR A 600 12.59 12.07 1.87
CA THR A 600 11.21 11.75 2.25
C THR A 600 10.67 12.82 3.19
N ASP A 601 9.52 13.41 2.87
CA ASP A 601 8.96 14.55 3.61
C ASP A 601 8.10 14.12 4.80
N TYR A 602 7.34 13.04 4.63
CA TYR A 602 6.40 12.56 5.64
C TYR A 602 6.48 11.05 5.82
N ALA A 603 6.15 10.55 7.01
CA ALA A 603 5.95 9.12 7.26
C ALA A 603 4.54 8.86 7.76
N ILE A 604 3.89 7.82 7.24
CA ILE A 604 2.60 7.34 7.75
C ILE A 604 2.84 6.06 8.54
N ILE A 605 2.30 5.97 9.75
CA ILE A 605 2.35 4.76 10.59
C ILE A 605 0.91 4.29 10.83
N GLY A 606 0.49 3.28 10.06
CA GLY A 606 -0.84 2.68 10.12
C GLY A 606 -0.81 1.16 10.24
N HIS A 607 -1.90 0.51 9.84
CA HIS A 607 -1.98 -0.96 9.89
C HIS A 607 -1.00 -1.64 8.93
N HIS A 608 -0.77 -1.05 7.75
CA HIS A 608 0.16 -1.61 6.77
C HIS A 608 1.60 -1.56 7.26
N GLU A 609 2.02 -0.44 7.85
CA GLU A 609 3.38 -0.28 8.39
C GLU A 609 3.61 -1.14 9.63
N LYS A 610 2.60 -1.30 10.49
CA LYS A 610 2.66 -2.23 11.63
C LYS A 610 2.92 -3.67 11.20
N ARG A 611 2.32 -4.13 10.09
CA ARG A 611 2.61 -5.47 9.51
C ARG A 611 4.04 -5.60 8.97
N LYS A 612 4.74 -4.49 8.76
CA LYS A 612 6.17 -4.44 8.38
C LYS A 612 7.08 -4.16 9.58
N TYR A 613 6.55 -4.28 10.80
CA TYR A 613 7.25 -4.05 12.08
C TYR A 613 7.72 -2.59 12.27
N ALA A 614 6.95 -1.62 11.77
CA ALA A 614 7.33 -0.22 11.91
C ALA A 614 7.45 0.21 13.38
N ASN A 615 8.58 0.84 13.71
CA ASN A 615 8.88 1.31 15.05
C ASN A 615 8.22 2.68 15.28
N LYS A 616 7.02 2.65 15.85
CA LYS A 616 6.24 3.85 16.14
C LYS A 616 6.95 4.81 17.10
N ASP A 617 7.71 4.29 18.06
CA ASP A 617 8.39 5.11 19.08
C ASP A 617 9.59 5.85 18.49
N PHE A 618 10.28 5.25 17.52
CA PHE A 618 11.28 5.95 16.72
C PHE A 618 10.70 7.21 16.07
N PHE A 619 9.55 7.12 15.40
CA PHE A 619 8.95 8.29 14.76
C PHE A 619 8.46 9.33 15.78
N LYS A 620 7.81 8.90 16.87
CA LYS A 620 7.37 9.80 17.95
C LYS A 620 8.51 10.55 18.63
N LYS A 621 9.65 9.89 18.85
CA LYS A 621 10.81 10.48 19.53
C LYS A 621 11.54 11.49 18.64
N ASN A 622 11.54 11.26 17.33
CA ASN A 622 12.38 12.02 16.40
C ASN A 622 11.61 13.06 15.56
N TYR A 623 10.29 12.96 15.40
CA TYR A 623 9.54 13.78 14.44
C TYR A 623 8.17 14.23 14.95
N THR A 624 7.72 15.40 14.52
CA THR A 624 6.40 15.94 14.87
C THR A 624 5.27 15.17 14.18
N CYS A 625 4.29 14.69 14.96
CA CYS A 625 3.05 14.14 14.43
C CYS A 625 2.11 15.29 14.04
N ILE A 626 1.71 15.37 12.77
CA ILE A 626 0.82 16.42 12.25
C ILE A 626 -0.64 15.96 12.13
N ILE A 627 -0.86 14.68 11.81
CA ILE A 627 -2.20 14.09 11.71
C ILE A 627 -2.24 12.84 12.59
N SER A 628 -3.33 12.67 13.35
CA SER A 628 -3.60 11.45 14.11
C SER A 628 -5.06 11.05 13.98
N THR A 629 -5.31 9.81 13.61
CA THR A 629 -6.64 9.18 13.61
C THR A 629 -6.66 8.03 14.62
N ARG A 630 -7.71 7.20 14.62
CA ARG A 630 -7.79 6.00 15.47
C ARG A 630 -6.66 5.02 15.18
N SER A 631 -6.33 4.86 13.91
CA SER A 631 -5.46 3.79 13.41
C SER A 631 -4.17 4.28 12.75
N TYR A 632 -4.12 5.56 12.34
CA TYR A 632 -3.02 6.15 11.57
C TYR A 632 -2.41 7.36 12.28
N GLN A 633 -1.12 7.57 12.06
CA GLN A 633 -0.41 8.79 12.42
C GLN A 633 0.47 9.23 11.26
N VAL A 634 0.55 10.53 11.01
CA VAL A 634 1.41 11.12 9.98
C VAL A 634 2.44 12.02 10.65
N PHE A 635 3.71 11.74 10.40
CA PHE A 635 4.85 12.47 10.95
C PHE A 635 5.49 13.32 9.86
N ASP A 636 5.82 14.56 10.19
CA ASP A 636 6.59 15.48 9.37
C ASP A 636 8.09 15.22 9.59
N LEU A 637 8.74 14.60 8.60
CA LEU A 637 10.15 14.21 8.70
C LEU A 637 11.11 15.39 8.56
N ASN A 638 10.60 16.55 8.12
CA ASN A 638 11.35 17.79 8.06
C ASN A 638 11.35 18.53 9.43
N LYS A 639 10.44 18.17 10.34
CA LYS A 639 10.34 18.74 11.69
C LYS A 639 10.82 17.76 12.74
N LYS A 640 12.14 17.79 12.98
CA LYS A 640 12.77 16.97 14.02
C LYS A 640 12.38 17.46 15.42
N ILE A 641 12.05 16.52 16.29
CA ILE A 641 11.95 16.77 17.73
C ILE A 641 13.36 16.61 18.29
N THR A 642 13.90 17.66 18.90
CA THR A 642 15.13 17.55 19.70
C THR A 642 14.74 16.83 20.99
N PRO A 643 15.26 15.62 21.27
CA PRO A 643 15.00 15.00 22.55
C PRO A 643 15.66 15.87 23.62
N ASP A 644 14.92 16.22 24.66
CA ASP A 644 15.50 16.76 25.88
C ASP A 644 16.30 15.64 26.55
N LEU A 645 17.58 15.53 26.17
CA LEU A 645 18.49 14.45 26.59
C LEU A 645 18.68 14.38 28.11
N THR A 646 18.28 15.42 28.84
CA THR A 646 18.36 15.49 30.30
C THR A 646 17.23 14.77 31.04
N SER A 647 16.08 14.50 30.41
CA SER A 647 14.94 13.88 31.12
C SER A 647 14.91 12.35 31.06
N ASP A 648 15.42 11.74 29.98
CA ASP A 648 15.31 10.28 29.76
C ASP A 648 16.44 9.46 30.42
N ILE A 649 17.60 10.08 30.68
CA ILE A 649 18.70 9.42 31.43
C ILE A 649 18.34 9.33 32.93
N ALA A 650 17.53 10.26 33.44
CA ALA A 650 17.07 10.26 34.83
C ALA A 650 15.97 9.21 35.13
N ALA A 651 15.29 8.69 34.10
CA ALA A 651 14.10 7.85 34.25
C ALA A 651 14.36 6.33 34.35
N LYS A 652 15.51 5.82 33.88
CA LYS A 652 15.89 4.39 34.03
C LYS A 652 17.02 4.23 35.05
N LYS A 653 16.66 4.12 36.34
CA LYS A 653 17.63 3.91 37.44
C LYS A 653 18.29 2.52 37.47
N ASN A 654 17.74 1.53 36.77
CA ASN A 654 18.11 0.11 36.90
C ASN A 654 18.42 -0.55 35.53
N GLY A 655 19.44 -1.41 35.48
CA GLY A 655 19.93 -2.11 34.27
C GLY A 655 21.43 -1.99 34.07
N LEU A 656 22.00 -2.64 33.06
CA LEU A 656 23.38 -2.43 32.58
C LEU A 656 23.38 -1.53 31.35
N SER A 657 24.45 -0.76 31.16
CA SER A 657 24.71 -0.05 29.91
C SER A 657 25.12 -1.06 28.84
N VAL A 658 24.47 -1.06 27.69
CA VAL A 658 24.68 -2.05 26.63
C VAL A 658 25.14 -1.34 25.37
N ARG A 659 26.23 -1.83 24.78
CA ARG A 659 26.82 -1.31 23.54
C ARG A 659 26.91 -2.42 22.51
N TYR A 660 26.37 -2.17 21.32
CA TYR A 660 26.36 -3.09 20.20
C TYR A 660 27.38 -2.66 19.15
N TYR A 661 28.13 -3.60 18.59
CA TYR A 661 29.14 -3.39 17.55
C TYR A 661 28.85 -4.28 16.36
N ASP A 662 29.09 -3.78 15.15
CA ASP A 662 28.90 -4.47 13.86
C ASP A 662 30.08 -5.37 13.46
N ASN A 663 30.84 -5.82 14.46
CA ASN A 663 31.98 -6.69 14.32
C ASN A 663 32.10 -7.59 15.56
N GLU A 664 32.81 -8.71 15.44
CA GLU A 664 33.00 -9.69 16.53
C GLU A 664 33.99 -9.26 17.62
N ASP A 665 34.76 -8.21 17.39
CA ASP A 665 35.93 -7.83 18.21
C ASP A 665 35.71 -6.57 19.09
N TRP A 666 34.46 -6.10 19.24
CA TRP A 666 34.09 -4.87 19.97
C TRP A 666 34.91 -3.63 19.56
N ARG A 667 35.27 -3.51 18.28
CA ARG A 667 36.08 -2.39 17.75
C ARG A 667 35.20 -1.27 17.21
N GLY A 668 35.74 -0.05 17.23
CA GLY A 668 35.09 1.13 16.67
C GLY A 668 34.05 1.76 17.60
N ALA A 669 33.25 2.69 17.06
CA ALA A 669 32.13 3.27 17.78
C ALA A 669 30.95 2.28 17.79
N PRO A 670 30.21 2.16 18.90
CA PRO A 670 29.03 1.30 18.94
C PRO A 670 27.96 1.80 17.98
N VAL A 671 27.27 0.87 17.31
CA VAL A 671 26.18 1.16 16.35
C VAL A 671 24.83 1.37 17.03
N PHE A 672 24.71 0.94 18.30
CA PHE A 672 23.53 1.13 19.14
C PHE A 672 23.91 1.05 20.62
N GLU A 673 23.24 1.86 21.46
CA GLU A 673 23.44 1.90 22.90
C GLU A 673 22.10 1.96 23.65
N GLU A 674 21.99 1.24 24.77
CA GLU A 674 20.80 1.28 25.64
C GLU A 674 21.12 0.97 27.12
N ILE A 675 20.10 1.10 27.99
CA ILE A 675 20.12 0.59 29.37
C ILE A 675 19.01 -0.45 29.52
N THR A 676 19.38 -1.69 29.85
CA THR A 676 18.45 -2.81 30.04
C THR A 676 18.87 -3.73 31.18
N ALA A 677 17.90 -4.31 31.87
CA ALA A 677 18.11 -5.37 32.85
C ALA A 677 17.85 -6.78 32.26
N ASP A 678 17.35 -6.84 31.03
CA ASP A 678 17.02 -8.09 30.36
C ASP A 678 18.24 -8.62 29.61
N ILE A 679 18.92 -9.60 30.20
CA ILE A 679 20.08 -10.30 29.63
C ILE A 679 19.61 -11.72 29.27
N ASN A 680 18.59 -11.79 28.41
CA ASN A 680 17.95 -13.04 27.99
C ASN A 680 17.30 -12.88 26.61
N PHE A 681 18.08 -13.07 25.55
CA PHE A 681 17.56 -13.10 24.18
C PHE A 681 17.82 -14.44 23.50
N ASN A 682 16.96 -14.74 22.53
CA ASN A 682 17.07 -15.90 21.64
C ASN A 682 16.55 -15.50 20.26
N TRP A 683 17.45 -15.13 19.36
CA TRP A 683 17.17 -14.71 17.98
C TRP A 683 17.38 -15.89 17.04
N ALA A 684 16.35 -16.27 16.29
CA ALA A 684 16.39 -17.47 15.46
C ALA A 684 17.12 -17.24 14.13
N ASN A 685 17.02 -16.04 13.55
CA ASN A 685 17.65 -15.68 12.26
C ASN A 685 18.19 -14.24 12.28
N ASP A 686 19.02 -13.87 11.29
CA ASP A 686 19.60 -12.52 11.18
C ASP A 686 18.57 -11.37 11.11
N ASP A 687 17.36 -11.65 10.60
CA ASP A 687 16.28 -10.67 10.55
C ASP A 687 15.71 -10.30 11.94
N ASP A 688 15.91 -11.16 12.94
CA ASP A 688 15.51 -10.96 14.34
C ASP A 688 16.58 -10.20 15.15
N LYS A 689 17.80 -10.12 14.61
CA LYS A 689 18.95 -9.50 15.29
C LYS A 689 18.90 -7.98 15.17
N PHE A 690 19.30 -7.30 16.24
CA PHE A 690 19.49 -5.85 16.21
C PHE A 690 20.65 -5.43 15.30
N VAL A 691 21.70 -6.25 15.25
CA VAL A 691 22.87 -6.08 14.39
C VAL A 691 23.12 -7.42 13.66
N PRO A 692 23.24 -7.45 12.33
CA PRO A 692 23.55 -8.68 11.60
C PRO A 692 24.91 -9.25 12.00
N SER A 693 25.08 -10.56 11.91
CA SER A 693 26.37 -11.19 12.18
C SER A 693 27.41 -10.89 11.08
N PRO A 694 28.70 -10.81 11.43
CA PRO A 694 29.24 -10.92 12.78
C PRO A 694 28.96 -9.65 13.60
N PHE A 695 28.56 -9.82 14.85
CA PHE A 695 28.35 -8.70 15.77
C PHE A 695 28.85 -9.03 17.18
N SER A 696 28.98 -8.01 18.01
CA SER A 696 29.33 -8.19 19.41
C SER A 696 28.63 -7.19 20.32
N ILE A 697 28.44 -7.59 21.58
CA ILE A 697 27.75 -6.81 22.60
C ILE A 697 28.65 -6.70 23.84
N VAL A 698 28.70 -5.51 24.44
CA VAL A 698 29.22 -5.29 25.79
C VAL A 698 28.08 -4.82 26.69
N TYR A 699 27.76 -5.60 27.71
CA TYR A 699 27.00 -5.13 28.87
C TYR A 699 27.98 -4.67 29.94
N GLU A 700 27.82 -3.47 30.46
CA GLU A 700 28.70 -2.89 31.47
C GLU A 700 27.89 -2.13 32.52
N GLY A 701 28.25 -2.34 33.78
CA GLY A 701 27.62 -1.67 34.91
C GLY A 701 28.01 -2.32 36.22
N TYR A 702 27.06 -2.40 37.15
CA TYR A 702 27.30 -2.89 38.50
C TYR A 702 26.17 -3.78 38.98
N ILE A 703 26.51 -4.79 39.78
CA ILE A 703 25.56 -5.64 40.51
C ILE A 703 25.58 -5.31 42.00
N ILE A 704 24.41 -5.20 42.62
CA ILE A 704 24.23 -4.99 44.05
C ILE A 704 24.08 -6.33 44.76
N ILE A 705 24.99 -6.62 45.69
CA ILE A 705 24.97 -7.80 46.55
C ILE A 705 24.47 -7.41 47.92
N LYS A 706 23.33 -7.97 48.32
CA LYS A 706 22.66 -7.62 49.58
C LYS A 706 23.25 -8.33 50.79
N ASN A 707 23.67 -9.59 50.63
CA ASN A 707 24.19 -10.42 51.70
C ASN A 707 25.56 -10.95 51.29
N THR A 708 26.54 -10.84 52.17
CA THR A 708 27.83 -11.50 51.97
C THR A 708 27.61 -13.01 51.89
N GLY A 709 28.12 -13.67 50.85
CA GLY A 709 27.98 -15.11 50.69
C GLY A 709 28.38 -15.64 49.31
N GLN A 710 28.18 -16.93 49.08
CA GLN A 710 28.46 -17.58 47.80
C GLN A 710 27.32 -17.39 46.80
N TYR A 711 27.63 -16.87 45.62
CA TYR A 711 26.70 -16.69 44.51
C TYR A 711 27.14 -17.53 43.32
N THR A 712 26.23 -18.32 42.76
CA THR A 712 26.49 -19.05 41.51
C THR A 712 25.88 -18.27 40.35
N PHE A 713 26.66 -17.91 39.35
CA PHE A 713 26.18 -17.34 38.09
C PHE A 713 26.16 -18.41 37.01
N THR A 714 25.17 -18.39 36.13
CA THR A 714 25.06 -19.27 34.95
C THR A 714 24.92 -18.40 33.71
N LEU A 715 25.85 -18.55 32.75
CA LEU A 715 25.86 -17.83 31.48
C LEU A 715 25.67 -18.84 30.35
N ALA A 716 24.58 -18.68 29.60
CA ALA A 716 24.30 -19.46 28.40
C ALA A 716 24.45 -18.59 27.15
N SER A 717 25.17 -19.08 26.13
CA SER A 717 25.34 -18.33 24.88
C SER A 717 25.53 -19.20 23.63
N ASP A 718 25.19 -18.60 22.49
CA ASP A 718 25.48 -19.02 21.10
C ASP A 718 25.74 -17.73 20.31
N ASP A 719 26.96 -17.38 19.89
CA ASP A 719 28.25 -18.04 20.11
C ASP A 719 28.87 -17.70 21.50
N GLY A 720 30.05 -17.08 21.55
CA GLY A 720 30.88 -16.99 22.75
C GLY A 720 30.54 -15.82 23.66
N SER A 721 30.67 -16.03 24.98
CA SER A 721 30.46 -15.00 25.99
C SER A 721 31.41 -15.09 27.19
N TRP A 722 31.60 -13.98 27.89
CA TRP A 722 32.41 -13.88 29.10
C TRP A 722 31.71 -13.01 30.13
N LEU A 723 31.74 -13.43 31.40
CA LEU A 723 31.27 -12.65 32.54
C LEU A 723 32.46 -12.28 33.43
N TYR A 724 32.60 -10.97 33.69
CA TYR A 724 33.58 -10.42 34.61
C TYR A 724 32.88 -9.81 35.82
N ILE A 725 33.41 -10.08 37.02
CA ILE A 725 32.97 -9.45 38.27
C ILE A 725 34.18 -8.83 38.97
N ASN A 726 34.10 -7.52 39.28
CA ASN A 726 35.22 -6.73 39.80
C ASN A 726 36.50 -6.87 38.95
N GLU A 727 36.35 -6.79 37.62
CA GLU A 727 37.44 -6.87 36.65
C GLU A 727 38.11 -8.25 36.52
N ASN A 728 37.74 -9.21 37.38
CA ASN A 728 38.17 -10.60 37.28
C ASN A 728 37.21 -11.38 36.38
N LEU A 729 37.77 -12.17 35.47
CA LEU A 729 37.01 -13.11 34.66
C LEU A 729 36.43 -14.21 35.56
N LEU A 730 35.11 -14.29 35.62
CA LEU A 730 34.39 -15.30 36.41
C LEU A 730 33.96 -16.48 35.53
N ILE A 731 33.30 -16.22 34.39
CA ILE A 731 32.90 -17.27 33.44
C ILE A 731 33.54 -16.97 32.10
N ASP A 732 34.30 -17.93 31.59
CA ASP A 732 34.75 -17.97 30.20
C ASP A 732 33.91 -18.99 29.43
N ASN A 733 32.94 -18.52 28.64
CA ASN A 733 32.17 -19.32 27.68
C ASN A 733 32.55 -18.90 26.25
N GLY A 734 33.84 -18.70 25.98
CA GLY A 734 34.34 -18.26 24.69
C GLY A 734 34.39 -19.35 23.61
N GLY A 735 34.65 -18.93 22.37
CA GLY A 735 34.70 -19.79 21.19
C GLY A 735 33.43 -19.72 20.34
N VAL A 736 33.46 -20.38 19.18
CA VAL A 736 32.30 -20.52 18.28
C VAL A 736 31.63 -21.83 18.62
N HIS A 737 30.36 -21.78 19.06
CA HIS A 737 29.64 -22.96 19.53
C HIS A 737 28.14 -22.70 19.56
N ARG A 738 27.36 -23.77 19.35
CA ARG A 738 25.91 -23.74 19.61
C ARG A 738 25.63 -23.45 21.08
N VAL A 739 24.37 -23.12 21.42
CA VAL A 739 23.92 -22.84 22.80
C VAL A 739 24.59 -23.74 23.84
N GLN A 740 25.50 -23.15 24.62
CA GLN A 740 26.22 -23.79 25.70
C GLN A 740 26.06 -22.96 26.97
N SER A 741 25.91 -23.63 28.13
CA SER A 741 25.83 -22.97 29.45
C SER A 741 27.05 -23.31 30.30
N LYS A 742 27.59 -22.32 30.99
CA LYS A 742 28.61 -22.48 32.04
C LYS A 742 28.17 -21.82 33.33
N SER A 743 28.52 -22.42 34.46
CA SER A 743 28.17 -21.88 35.78
C SER A 743 29.39 -21.82 36.69
N GLU A 744 29.55 -20.72 37.43
CA GLU A 744 30.66 -20.53 38.35
C GLU A 744 30.20 -19.90 39.66
N THR A 745 30.86 -20.24 40.76
CA THR A 745 30.51 -19.76 42.11
C THR A 745 31.57 -18.82 42.64
N ILE A 746 31.16 -17.64 43.09
CA ILE A 746 32.02 -16.61 43.68
C ILE A 746 31.49 -16.17 45.05
N THR A 747 32.38 -15.94 46.00
CA THR A 747 32.02 -15.29 47.27
C THR A 747 32.03 -13.78 47.07
N LEU A 748 30.87 -13.15 47.22
CA LEU A 748 30.72 -11.69 47.12
C LEU A 748 30.43 -11.11 48.50
N LYS A 749 31.00 -9.94 48.78
CA LYS A 749 30.70 -9.17 49.99
C LYS A 749 29.43 -8.35 49.75
N LYS A 750 28.71 -8.02 50.82
CA LYS A 750 27.64 -7.01 50.74
C LYS A 750 28.21 -5.72 50.13
N GLY A 751 27.55 -5.18 49.13
CA GLY A 751 27.99 -3.97 48.41
C GLY A 751 27.81 -4.04 46.89
N VAL A 752 28.43 -3.09 46.20
CA VAL A 752 28.31 -2.91 44.76
C VAL A 752 29.55 -3.46 44.07
N HIS A 753 29.35 -4.35 43.10
CA HIS A 753 30.42 -5.01 42.36
C HIS A 753 30.32 -4.68 40.87
N LYS A 754 31.45 -4.37 40.22
CA LYS A 754 31.45 -4.09 38.77
C LYS A 754 31.11 -5.37 38.02
N MET A 755 30.23 -5.30 37.03
CA MET A 755 29.83 -6.42 36.18
C MET A 755 30.03 -6.04 34.72
N VAL A 756 30.72 -6.90 33.97
CA VAL A 756 30.88 -6.75 32.52
C VAL A 756 30.56 -8.07 31.85
N ILE A 757 29.74 -8.05 30.81
CA ILE A 757 29.48 -9.21 29.95
C ILE A 757 29.93 -8.84 28.55
N LYS A 758 30.80 -9.67 27.97
CA LYS A 758 31.16 -9.59 26.56
C LYS A 758 30.52 -10.76 25.84
N TYR A 759 29.93 -10.51 24.68
CA TYR A 759 29.32 -11.53 23.83
C TYR A 759 29.62 -11.23 22.36
N PHE A 760 29.80 -12.26 21.54
CA PHE A 760 29.83 -12.14 20.08
C PHE A 760 29.04 -13.26 19.41
N ASP A 761 28.68 -13.04 18.16
CA ASP A 761 28.01 -14.00 17.29
C ASP A 761 28.63 -13.94 15.89
N LYS A 762 28.94 -15.10 15.28
CA LYS A 762 29.54 -15.19 13.94
C LYS A 762 28.54 -15.55 12.83
N GLY A 763 27.32 -15.97 13.19
CA GLY A 763 26.25 -16.25 12.22
C GLY A 763 25.29 -17.35 12.69
N GLY A 764 24.12 -17.43 12.05
CA GLY A 764 23.07 -18.39 12.45
C GLY A 764 22.09 -17.80 13.46
N GLY A 765 21.62 -18.60 14.42
CA GLY A 765 20.83 -18.09 15.56
C GLY A 765 21.75 -17.50 16.63
N ALA A 766 21.26 -16.58 17.45
CA ALA A 766 22.05 -15.89 18.48
C ALA A 766 21.33 -15.97 19.84
N VAL A 767 22.03 -16.42 20.88
CA VAL A 767 21.48 -16.59 22.23
C VAL A 767 22.41 -16.00 23.27
N LEU A 768 21.85 -15.29 24.25
CA LEU A 768 22.54 -14.92 25.49
C LEU A 768 21.55 -14.93 26.65
N LYS A 769 21.89 -15.62 27.73
CA LYS A 769 21.10 -15.66 28.96
C LYS A 769 21.99 -15.67 30.20
N LEU A 770 21.75 -14.76 31.14
CA LEU A 770 22.40 -14.72 32.45
C LEU A 770 21.39 -14.99 33.58
N THR A 771 21.67 -16.00 34.39
CA THR A 771 20.94 -16.31 35.63
C THR A 771 21.88 -16.40 36.82
N TRP A 772 21.32 -16.34 38.03
CA TRP A 772 22.07 -16.48 39.27
C TRP A 772 21.32 -17.30 40.33
N LYS A 773 22.05 -17.89 41.26
CA LYS A 773 21.56 -18.52 42.48
C LYS A 773 22.10 -17.73 43.67
N PRO A 774 21.28 -16.88 44.33
CA PRO A 774 21.74 -16.08 45.45
C PRO A 774 21.88 -16.95 46.70
N LEU A 775 23.10 -17.07 47.23
CA LEU A 775 23.45 -17.93 48.38
C LEU A 775 23.33 -19.44 48.06
N SER A 776 24.19 -20.28 48.66
CA SER A 776 24.29 -21.72 48.33
C SER A 776 22.97 -22.49 48.48
N ARG A 777 22.01 -21.98 49.27
CA ARG A 777 20.65 -22.54 49.50
C ARG A 777 19.52 -21.84 48.70
N GLY A 778 19.80 -20.82 47.90
CA GLY A 778 18.79 -20.12 47.08
C GLY A 778 18.31 -20.92 45.87
N ARG A 779 17.30 -20.43 45.16
CA ARG A 779 16.87 -20.97 43.85
C ARG A 779 17.53 -20.18 42.71
N GLU A 780 17.85 -20.87 41.62
CA GLU A 780 18.29 -20.19 40.40
C GLU A 780 17.15 -19.31 39.85
N SER A 781 17.48 -18.10 39.44
CA SER A 781 16.55 -17.10 38.95
C SER A 781 17.24 -16.11 38.00
N VAL A 782 16.47 -15.30 37.28
CA VAL A 782 17.01 -14.13 36.58
C VAL A 782 17.48 -13.09 37.60
N ILE A 783 18.52 -12.32 37.25
CA ILE A 783 18.99 -11.25 38.12
C ILE A 783 17.90 -10.15 38.14
N PRO A 784 17.35 -9.78 39.31
CA PRO A 784 16.33 -8.75 39.38
C PRO A 784 16.86 -7.41 38.85
N ALA A 785 16.06 -6.67 38.08
CA ALA A 785 16.49 -5.39 37.50
C ALA A 785 17.08 -4.41 38.54
N ARG A 786 16.48 -4.36 39.74
CA ARG A 786 16.95 -3.54 40.87
C ARG A 786 18.35 -3.89 41.39
N ALA A 787 18.86 -5.07 41.04
CA ALA A 787 20.20 -5.49 41.42
C ALA A 787 21.24 -5.04 40.39
N LEU A 788 20.85 -4.43 39.26
CA LEU A 788 21.74 -3.99 38.20
C LEU A 788 21.70 -2.46 38.08
N LEU A 789 22.86 -1.82 38.03
CA LEU A 789 23.03 -0.38 37.87
C LEU A 789 23.91 -0.05 36.65
N PRO A 790 23.56 0.95 35.83
CA PRO A 790 24.31 1.26 34.60
C PRO A 790 25.65 1.96 34.90
N GLN A 791 25.78 2.58 36.07
CA GLN A 791 26.99 3.26 36.54
C GLN A 791 27.21 2.98 38.02
N LYS A 792 28.44 3.19 38.51
CA LYS A 792 28.74 3.05 39.93
C LYS A 792 27.91 4.09 40.64
N PRO A 793 27.15 3.76 41.69
CA PRO A 793 26.57 4.81 42.51
C PRO A 793 27.75 5.68 42.96
N LEU A 794 27.73 6.95 42.54
CA LEU A 794 28.66 7.95 43.03
C LEU A 794 28.60 7.90 44.55
N ASN A 795 29.75 7.94 45.22
CA ASN A 795 29.84 8.09 46.68
C ASN A 795 29.29 9.48 47.08
N THR A 796 28.00 9.70 46.93
CA THR A 796 27.24 10.85 47.45
C THR A 796 26.64 10.53 48.82
N LEU A 797 27.10 9.48 49.49
CA LEU A 797 26.75 9.14 50.87
C LEU A 797 27.58 9.90 51.92
N LYS A 798 28.23 11.01 51.55
CA LYS A 798 28.96 11.87 52.51
C LYS A 798 28.49 13.32 52.58
N ASN A 799 27.42 13.70 51.87
CA ASN A 799 26.94 15.10 51.88
C ASN A 799 25.40 15.24 51.85
N ARG A 800 24.66 14.30 52.46
CA ARG A 800 23.24 14.54 52.78
C ARG A 800 23.12 14.84 54.26
N GLN A 801 23.21 16.12 54.62
CA GLN A 801 22.93 16.60 55.97
C GLN A 801 21.42 16.54 56.28
N ASN A 802 20.57 16.61 55.25
CA ASN A 802 19.12 16.73 55.40
C ASN A 802 18.40 15.39 55.18
N GLY A 803 17.56 14.99 56.15
CA GLY A 803 16.82 13.71 56.17
C GLY A 803 16.88 12.98 57.51
N LEU A 804 16.21 11.82 57.62
CA LEU A 804 16.27 10.93 58.77
C LEU A 804 16.98 9.62 58.41
N SER A 805 17.78 9.09 59.34
CA SER A 805 18.32 7.74 59.21
C SER A 805 17.16 6.75 59.20
N VAL A 806 17.07 5.89 58.19
CA VAL A 806 16.03 4.87 58.07
C VAL A 806 16.62 3.48 58.24
N LYS A 807 15.90 2.59 58.93
CA LYS A 807 16.19 1.17 59.07
C LYS A 807 14.95 0.36 58.75
N TYR A 808 15.06 -0.58 57.81
CA TYR A 808 14.00 -1.52 57.46
C TYR A 808 14.27 -2.88 58.06
N TYR A 809 13.21 -3.56 58.47
CA TYR A 809 13.21 -4.88 59.09
C TYR A 809 12.22 -5.77 58.32
N ASP A 810 12.54 -7.04 58.15
CA ASP A 810 11.62 -8.05 57.60
C ASP A 810 10.63 -8.59 58.65
N THR A 811 10.57 -7.96 59.81
CA THR A 811 9.64 -8.28 60.91
C THR A 811 8.94 -7.01 61.40
N ILE A 812 7.73 -7.17 61.94
CA ILE A 812 6.98 -6.07 62.58
C ILE A 812 7.44 -5.78 64.02
N GLU A 813 8.36 -6.58 64.56
CA GLU A 813 8.87 -6.43 65.92
C GLU A 813 10.15 -5.56 65.97
N TRP A 814 10.69 -5.16 64.81
CA TRP A 814 11.94 -4.39 64.67
C TRP A 814 13.14 -4.98 65.43
N HIS A 815 13.18 -6.31 65.56
CA HIS A 815 14.28 -7.05 66.17
C HIS A 815 15.19 -7.67 65.09
N GLY A 816 16.46 -7.87 65.43
CA GLY A 816 17.49 -8.39 64.52
C GLY A 816 18.24 -7.30 63.73
N GLU A 817 19.09 -7.74 62.80
CA GLU A 817 19.84 -6.85 61.90
C GLU A 817 18.91 -6.28 60.82
N PRO A 818 18.93 -4.96 60.57
CA PRO A 818 18.09 -4.35 59.54
C PRO A 818 18.46 -4.85 58.14
N ILE A 819 17.44 -5.10 57.31
CA ILE A 819 17.59 -5.59 55.93
C ILE A 819 17.99 -4.46 54.95
N TYR A 820 17.81 -3.20 55.35
CA TYR A 820 18.22 -2.01 54.60
C TYR A 820 18.38 -0.81 55.55
N GLU A 821 19.41 0.01 55.32
CA GLU A 821 19.66 1.25 56.05
C GLU A 821 20.07 2.34 55.06
N ASP A 822 19.56 3.56 55.23
CA ASP A 822 19.87 4.73 54.39
C ASP A 822 19.49 6.04 55.12
N ILE A 823 19.53 7.18 54.42
CA ILE A 823 18.94 8.44 54.84
C ILE A 823 17.76 8.76 53.92
N ASP A 824 16.55 8.75 54.49
CA ASP A 824 15.35 9.13 53.76
C ASP A 824 15.16 10.65 53.79
N THR A 825 15.06 11.23 52.60
CA THR A 825 14.70 12.64 52.38
C THR A 825 13.20 12.85 52.23
N GLU A 826 12.43 11.76 52.17
CA GLU A 826 10.97 11.76 52.05
C GLU A 826 10.39 10.77 53.05
N ILE A 827 9.77 11.27 54.11
CA ILE A 827 9.19 10.46 55.20
C ILE A 827 7.71 10.15 54.87
N GLU A 828 7.49 9.66 53.66
CA GLU A 828 6.17 9.28 53.14
C GLU A 828 6.26 8.24 52.01
N PHE A 829 5.25 7.37 51.92
CA PHE A 829 5.01 6.49 50.77
C PHE A 829 3.54 6.06 50.70
N ASP A 830 3.14 5.64 49.50
CA ASP A 830 1.83 5.10 49.20
C ASP A 830 2.02 3.91 48.24
N TRP A 831 1.95 2.69 48.76
CA TRP A 831 2.16 1.46 48.00
C TRP A 831 0.86 0.66 47.86
N PRO A 832 -0.10 1.11 47.03
CA PRO A 832 -1.35 0.38 46.83
C PRO A 832 -1.09 -0.96 46.13
N ASN A 833 -1.93 -1.95 46.41
CA ASN A 833 -1.88 -3.29 45.84
C ASN A 833 -1.65 -3.26 44.31
N ASN A 834 -0.45 -3.71 43.87
CA ASN A 834 0.13 -3.73 42.51
C ASN A 834 1.15 -2.62 42.14
N SER A 835 1.63 -1.81 43.08
CA SER A 835 2.90 -1.07 42.93
C SER A 835 4.09 -1.93 43.40
N VAL A 836 5.28 -1.78 42.80
CA VAL A 836 6.47 -2.55 43.19
C VAL A 836 6.91 -2.09 44.58
N LYS A 837 6.46 -2.80 45.62
CA LYS A 837 6.91 -2.55 46.98
C LYS A 837 8.42 -2.75 47.08
N VAL A 838 9.06 -1.91 47.90
CA VAL A 838 10.48 -2.08 48.21
C VAL A 838 10.71 -3.37 49.04
N PHE A 839 9.73 -3.73 49.88
CA PHE A 839 9.70 -4.92 50.74
C PHE A 839 8.31 -5.59 50.77
N ASN A 840 8.25 -6.91 50.92
CA ASN A 840 6.99 -7.65 51.07
C ASN A 840 6.55 -7.62 52.54
N SER A 841 5.24 -7.55 52.77
CA SER A 841 4.64 -7.71 54.10
C SER A 841 4.88 -9.14 54.63
N PRO A 842 5.10 -9.35 55.93
CA PRO A 842 5.24 -8.32 56.97
C PRO A 842 6.59 -7.58 56.93
N PHE A 843 6.62 -6.29 57.28
CA PHE A 843 7.87 -5.54 57.47
C PHE A 843 7.70 -4.39 58.47
N GLY A 844 8.83 -3.91 59.00
CA GLY A 844 8.91 -2.77 59.92
C GLY A 844 9.91 -1.71 59.45
N ILE A 845 9.64 -0.44 59.73
CA ILE A 845 10.53 0.69 59.46
C ILE A 845 10.78 1.48 60.75
N ILE A 846 12.02 1.91 60.97
CA ILE A 846 12.40 2.91 61.96
C ILE A 846 13.05 4.09 61.25
N TRP A 847 12.53 5.31 61.46
CA TRP A 847 13.25 6.54 61.14
C TRP A 847 13.75 7.20 62.42
N GLU A 848 15.01 7.67 62.43
CA GLU A 848 15.66 8.32 63.56
C GLU A 848 16.52 9.52 63.10
N GLY A 849 16.52 10.60 63.87
CA GLY A 849 17.34 11.78 63.62
C GLY A 849 16.87 12.96 64.46
N PHE A 850 16.96 14.16 63.88
CA PHE A 850 16.57 15.42 64.52
C PHE A 850 15.65 16.21 63.60
N ILE A 851 14.66 16.89 64.18
CA ILE A 851 13.82 17.89 63.53
C ILE A 851 14.19 19.28 64.05
N ASP A 852 14.46 20.23 63.16
CA ASP A 852 14.84 21.62 63.49
C ASP A 852 13.62 22.55 63.56
N ILE A 853 13.40 23.11 64.74
CA ILE A 853 12.29 24.00 65.07
C ILE A 853 12.81 25.44 65.07
N ASP A 854 12.24 26.28 64.21
CA ASP A 854 12.66 27.67 64.01
C ASP A 854 12.03 28.65 65.00
N THR A 855 10.85 28.31 65.49
CA THR A 855 10.06 29.13 66.42
C THR A 855 9.56 28.27 67.57
N ALA A 856 9.77 28.71 68.81
CA ALA A 856 9.25 27.98 69.97
C ALA A 856 7.71 28.09 70.01
N ASP A 857 7.02 26.96 69.83
CA ASP A 857 5.54 26.90 69.81
C ASP A 857 5.05 25.46 70.04
N THR A 858 3.73 25.28 70.14
CA THR A 858 3.07 23.98 70.13
C THR A 858 2.91 23.48 68.70
N TYR A 859 3.64 22.43 68.34
CA TYR A 859 3.56 21.78 67.04
C TYR A 859 2.61 20.58 67.09
N THR A 860 1.64 20.53 66.18
CA THR A 860 0.77 19.37 65.98
C THR A 860 1.29 18.52 64.83
N PHE A 861 1.80 17.34 65.13
CA PHE A 861 2.20 16.33 64.14
C PHE A 861 1.00 15.46 63.76
N VAL A 862 1.05 14.88 62.56
CA VAL A 862 0.03 13.98 62.02
C VAL A 862 0.73 12.77 61.39
N LEU A 863 0.34 11.57 61.79
CA LEU A 863 0.71 10.31 61.16
C LEU A 863 -0.49 9.75 60.40
N LEU A 864 -0.31 9.47 59.11
CA LEU A 864 -1.26 8.70 58.30
C LEU A 864 -0.63 7.34 58.01
N SER A 865 -1.20 6.23 58.50
CA SER A 865 -0.60 4.90 58.29
C SER A 865 -1.59 3.76 58.05
N ASP A 866 -1.15 2.77 57.27
CA ASP A 866 -1.73 1.42 57.08
C ASP A 866 -0.53 0.45 57.03
N ASP A 867 -0.20 -0.38 58.03
CA ASP A 867 -0.88 -0.59 59.31
C ASP A 867 -0.40 0.43 60.38
N GLY A 868 0.20 0.00 61.50
CA GLY A 868 0.40 0.83 62.68
C GLY A 868 1.69 1.67 62.67
N SER A 869 1.66 2.82 63.35
CA SER A 869 2.81 3.71 63.51
C SER A 869 2.89 4.45 64.85
N TRP A 870 4.09 4.91 65.22
CA TRP A 870 4.36 5.68 66.44
C TRP A 870 5.32 6.83 66.13
N LEU A 871 5.09 8.00 66.74
CA LEU A 871 6.00 9.15 66.70
C LEU A 871 6.46 9.49 68.11
N TYR A 872 7.78 9.60 68.27
CA TYR A 872 8.45 10.07 69.46
C TYR A 872 9.22 11.36 69.17
N ILE A 873 9.09 12.35 70.05
CA ILE A 873 9.90 13.57 70.04
C ILE A 873 10.60 13.68 71.39
N ASN A 874 11.93 13.86 71.38
CA ASN A 874 12.77 13.85 72.59
C ASN A 874 12.49 12.63 73.49
N ASP A 875 12.38 11.46 72.86
CA ASP A 875 12.08 10.16 73.49
C ASP A 875 10.68 10.07 74.17
N ALA A 876 9.87 11.13 74.15
CA ALA A 876 8.47 11.11 74.59
C ALA A 876 7.54 10.67 73.46
N LEU A 877 6.60 9.76 73.75
CA LEU A 877 5.61 9.30 72.79
C LEU A 877 4.56 10.38 72.54
N ILE A 878 4.51 10.91 71.32
CA ILE A 878 3.59 11.99 70.92
C ILE A 878 2.36 11.44 70.20
N ILE A 879 2.55 10.43 69.34
CA ILE A 879 1.45 9.78 68.59
C ILE A 879 1.60 8.26 68.72
N ASP A 880 0.56 7.61 69.22
CA ASP A 880 0.40 6.15 69.20
C ASP A 880 -0.69 5.77 68.21
N ASN A 881 -0.33 5.46 66.97
CA ASN A 881 -1.25 4.94 65.96
C ASN A 881 -1.05 3.42 65.81
N GLY A 882 -0.97 2.69 66.93
CA GLY A 882 -0.72 1.24 66.93
C GLY A 882 -1.90 0.35 66.50
N GLY A 883 -1.58 -0.94 66.32
CA GLY A 883 -2.52 -2.00 65.90
C GLY A 883 -2.58 -2.21 64.38
N SER A 884 -3.08 -3.36 63.93
CA SER A 884 -3.37 -3.57 62.50
C SER A 884 -4.67 -2.87 62.13
N HIS A 885 -4.61 -2.03 61.09
CA HIS A 885 -5.73 -1.23 60.61
C HIS A 885 -5.49 -0.72 59.19
N MET A 886 -6.58 -0.53 58.45
CA MET A 886 -6.54 0.23 57.20
C MET A 886 -6.05 1.67 57.45
N VAL A 887 -5.71 2.40 56.38
CA VAL A 887 -5.28 3.82 56.41
C VAL A 887 -6.01 4.63 57.48
N ARG A 888 -5.25 5.07 58.49
CA ARG A 888 -5.74 5.81 59.64
C ARG A 888 -4.84 7.00 59.93
N GLU A 889 -5.46 8.15 60.11
CA GLU A 889 -4.79 9.36 60.56
C GLU A 889 -4.88 9.50 62.08
N LYS A 890 -3.76 9.87 62.72
CA LYS A 890 -3.74 10.28 64.13
C LYS A 890 -2.80 11.47 64.31
N SER A 891 -3.21 12.42 65.13
CA SER A 891 -2.43 13.63 65.44
C SER A 891 -2.05 13.70 66.92
N GLY A 892 -1.00 14.44 67.22
CA GLY A 892 -0.50 14.67 68.56
C GLY A 892 0.25 16.01 68.62
N SER A 893 0.11 16.74 69.72
CA SER A 893 0.71 18.06 69.89
C SER A 893 1.76 18.05 70.99
N VAL A 894 2.85 18.77 70.77
CA VAL A 894 3.95 18.91 71.73
C VAL A 894 4.52 20.32 71.64
N PHE A 895 4.82 20.94 72.79
CA PHE A 895 5.55 22.19 72.82
C PHE A 895 7.03 21.94 72.54
N LEU A 896 7.59 22.64 71.56
CA LEU A 896 9.00 22.53 71.19
C LEU A 896 9.66 23.90 71.30
N GLU A 897 10.85 23.94 71.87
CA GLU A 897 11.67 25.15 71.87
C GLU A 897 12.31 25.35 70.50
N LYS A 898 12.90 26.51 70.25
CA LYS A 898 13.69 26.73 69.03
C LYS A 898 14.96 25.87 69.09
N GLY A 899 15.21 25.09 68.05
CA GLY A 899 16.39 24.25 67.90
C GLY A 899 16.06 22.83 67.45
N LYS A 900 17.06 21.95 67.51
CA LYS A 900 16.91 20.55 67.08
C LYS A 900 16.32 19.68 68.18
N HIS A 901 15.28 18.93 67.84
CA HIS A 901 14.64 17.95 68.70
C HIS A 901 14.82 16.55 68.12
N LYS A 902 15.13 15.56 68.96
CA LYS A 902 15.26 14.17 68.51
C LYS A 902 13.90 13.67 68.02
N ILE A 903 13.85 13.11 66.83
CA ILE A 903 12.64 12.50 66.26
C ILE A 903 12.89 11.02 66.00
N LYS A 904 11.93 10.19 66.41
CA LYS A 904 11.92 8.75 66.11
C LYS A 904 10.54 8.31 65.69
N ILE A 905 10.46 7.55 64.61
CA ILE A 905 9.22 7.01 64.07
C ILE A 905 9.37 5.52 63.93
N LYS A 906 8.34 4.77 64.35
CA LYS A 906 8.21 3.35 64.06
C LYS A 906 6.97 3.12 63.20
N TYR A 907 7.07 2.25 62.21
CA TYR A 907 5.95 1.86 61.35
C TYR A 907 6.04 0.37 61.01
N PHE A 908 4.90 -0.31 60.85
CA PHE A 908 4.85 -1.65 60.27
C PHE A 908 3.67 -1.82 59.30
N ASP A 909 3.81 -2.80 58.40
CA ASP A 909 2.74 -3.31 57.53
C ASP A 909 2.68 -4.83 57.66
N GLU A 910 1.49 -5.37 57.89
CA GLU A 910 1.26 -6.81 58.11
C GLU A 910 0.68 -7.48 56.86
N LYS A 911 -0.27 -6.84 56.16
CA LYS A 911 -1.13 -7.49 55.14
C LYS A 911 -1.11 -6.85 53.77
N GLY A 912 -0.47 -5.69 53.61
CA GLY A 912 0.02 -5.24 52.34
C GLY A 912 -0.56 -3.98 51.72
N GLY A 913 -1.41 -3.24 52.42
CA GLY A 913 -1.90 -1.94 52.00
C GLY A 913 -0.97 -0.78 52.39
N ALA A 914 0.36 -0.99 52.34
CA ALA A 914 1.34 -0.12 52.99
C ALA A 914 1.26 1.37 52.58
N VAL A 915 0.79 2.22 53.51
CA VAL A 915 0.79 3.68 53.38
C VAL A 915 1.41 4.28 54.64
N PHE A 916 2.26 5.29 54.47
CA PHE A 916 2.79 6.06 55.60
C PHE A 916 3.03 7.51 55.19
N ARG A 917 2.63 8.49 56.02
CA ARG A 917 3.02 9.90 55.86
C ARG A 917 3.24 10.56 57.23
N LEU A 918 4.34 11.29 57.37
CA LEU A 918 4.56 12.24 58.45
C LEU A 918 4.27 13.67 57.98
N LEU A 919 3.30 14.32 58.62
CA LEU A 919 2.86 15.67 58.31
C LEU A 919 2.82 16.51 59.61
N TRP A 920 2.70 17.82 59.48
CA TRP A 920 2.40 18.71 60.61
C TRP A 920 1.28 19.69 60.25
N LYS A 921 0.65 20.30 61.25
CA LYS A 921 -0.41 21.29 61.08
C LYS A 921 0.15 22.70 61.26
N ASN A 922 -0.04 23.55 60.25
CA ASN A 922 0.31 24.97 60.31
C ASN A 922 -0.66 25.74 61.22
N SER A 923 -0.28 26.97 61.59
CA SER A 923 -1.09 27.88 62.40
C SER A 923 -2.43 28.29 61.75
N ASP A 924 -2.54 28.22 60.42
CA ASP A 924 -3.78 28.42 59.66
C ASP A 924 -4.70 27.17 59.64
N GLY A 925 -4.24 26.08 60.23
CA GLY A 925 -4.94 24.80 60.32
C GLY A 925 -4.70 23.84 59.16
N SER A 926 -3.90 24.21 58.14
CA SER A 926 -3.55 23.34 57.03
C SER A 926 -2.59 22.23 57.46
N VAL A 927 -2.82 21.00 56.99
CA VAL A 927 -1.90 19.87 57.19
C VAL A 927 -0.98 19.80 56.00
N VAL A 928 0.33 19.96 56.23
CA VAL A 928 1.35 20.01 55.17
C VAL A 928 2.48 19.04 55.45
N LYS A 929 3.18 18.65 54.38
CA LYS A 929 4.42 17.88 54.47
C LYS A 929 5.49 18.70 55.18
N ILE A 930 6.23 18.05 56.07
CA ILE A 930 7.38 18.67 56.74
C ILE A 930 8.52 18.76 55.70
N PRO A 931 9.05 19.96 55.40
CA PRO A 931 10.15 20.11 54.44
C PRO A 931 11.38 19.33 54.90
N VAL A 932 12.09 18.69 53.96
CA VAL A 932 13.25 17.83 54.28
C VAL A 932 14.37 18.59 54.98
N GLU A 933 14.47 19.88 54.72
CA GLU A 933 15.44 20.80 55.33
C GLU A 933 15.25 20.92 56.85
N ARG A 934 14.09 20.52 57.37
CA ARG A 934 13.82 20.43 58.81
C ARG A 934 14.42 19.18 59.43
N PHE A 935 14.80 18.16 58.67
CA PHE A 935 15.35 16.92 59.20
C PHE A 935 16.87 16.88 59.08
N SER A 936 17.55 16.35 60.09
CA SER A 936 18.98 16.06 60.03
C SER A 936 19.35 14.80 60.78
N VAL A 937 20.46 14.16 60.38
CA VAL A 937 20.95 12.92 61.04
C VAL A 937 21.84 13.22 62.26
N HIS A 938 22.36 14.44 62.36
CA HIS A 938 23.30 14.87 63.41
C HIS A 938 22.80 16.08 64.20
N GLU A 939 23.10 16.11 65.50
CA GLU A 939 22.68 17.15 66.45
C GLU A 939 23.42 18.48 66.22
N ASN A 940 24.71 18.46 65.84
CA ASN A 940 25.54 19.67 65.75
C ASN A 940 26.09 19.92 64.34
N GLU A 941 25.76 21.08 63.78
CA GLU A 941 26.69 21.83 62.93
C GLU A 941 26.81 23.23 63.51
N SER A 942 27.85 23.43 64.32
CA SER A 942 28.33 24.76 64.64
C SER A 942 28.95 25.35 63.38
N SER A 943 28.42 26.49 62.97
CA SER A 943 29.05 27.47 62.11
C SER A 943 30.49 27.79 62.56
N GLU A 944 31.49 27.27 61.86
CA GLU A 944 32.76 27.98 61.67
C GLU A 944 32.99 28.10 60.16
N ALA A 945 32.73 29.32 59.69
CA ALA A 945 33.01 29.77 58.34
C ALA A 945 34.52 29.93 58.14
N ASN A 946 34.94 29.81 56.87
CA ASN A 946 35.93 30.66 56.22
C ASN A 946 37.01 31.29 57.12
N GLU A 947 38.23 30.75 57.10
CA GLU A 947 39.48 31.54 57.07
C GLU A 947 40.71 30.64 56.82
N MET A 948 41.01 30.39 55.53
CA MET A 948 42.31 30.52 54.84
C MET A 948 42.33 29.81 53.49
#